data_AF-A0A2U3VPY7-F1
#
_entry.id   AF-A0A2U3VPY7-F1
#
_cell.length_a   1.000
_cell.length_b   1.000
_cell.length_c   1.000
_cell.angle_alpha   90.00
_cell.angle_beta   90.00
_cell.angle_gamma   90.00
#
_symmetry.space_group_name_H-M   'P 1'
#
loop_
_entity.id
_entity.type
_entity.pdbx_description
1 polymer ?
#
loop_
_entity_poly.entity_id
_entity_poly.type
_entity_poly.pdbx_seq_one_letter_code
_entity_poly.pdbx_strand_id
1 'polypeptide(L)'
;MPAGGRAGSLKDPDVAELFFKDDPEKLFSDLREIGHGSFGAVYFARDVRNSEVVAIKKMSYSGKQSNEKWQDIIKEVRFLQKLRHPNTIQYRGCYLREHTAWLVMEYCLGSASDLLEVHKKPLQEVEIAAVTHGALQGLAYLHSHNMIHRDVKAGNILLSEPGLVKLGDFGSASIMAPANSFVGTPYWMAPEVILAMDEGQYDGKVDVWSLGITCIELAERKPPLFNMNAMSALYHIAQNESPVLQSGHWSEYFRNFVDSCLQKIPQDRPTSEVLLKHRFVLRERPPTVIMDLIQRTKDAVRELDNLQYRKMKKILFQEAPNGPGAEAPEEEEEAEPYMHRAGTLTSLESSHSVPSMSISASSQSSSVNSLADASDNEEEEEEEEEEEEEEEGPEAREMAMMQEGEHTVTSHSSIIHRLPGSDNLYDDPYQPEMTPGPLQQPAAPAPTSTTSSARRRAYCRNRDHFATIRTASLVSRQIQEHEQDSALREQLSGYKRMRRQHQKQLLALESRLRGEREEHSARLQRELEAQRAGFGAEAEKLSRRHQAIGEKEARAAQAEERKFQQHILGQQKKELAALLEAQKRTYKLRKEQLKEELQENPSTPKREKAEWLLRQKEQLQQCQAEEEAGLLRRQRQYFELQCRQYKRKMLLARHSLDQDLLREDLNKKQTQKDLECALLLRQHEATRELELRQLQAVQRTRAELTRLQHQTELGNQLEYNKRREQELRQKHAAQVRQQPKSLKSKELQIKKQFQETCKIQTRQYKALRAHLLETTPKAQHKSLLKRLKEEQTRKLAILAEQYDQSISEMLSSQALRLDETQEAEFQALRQQLQQELELLNAYQSKIKIRTESQHERELRELEQRVALRRALLEQRVEEELLALQTGRSERIRSLLERQAREIEAFDAESMRLGFSSMALGGIPAEAAAQGYPAPPPAPAWPSRPVPRSGAHWSHGPPPPGMPPPAWRQPSLLAPPGPPNWLGPPTQSGTPRGGALLLLRNSPQPLRRAASGGSGSDNVGPPAAAVPGPLSRSTSVASHILNGSSHFYS
;
A
#
# COMPACT_ATOMS: atom_id res chain seq x y z
N MET A 1 22.17 -6.86 -1.07
CA MET A 1 21.65 -8.19 -1.46
C MET A 1 22.80 -8.97 -2.11
N PRO A 2 23.22 -10.12 -1.57
CA PRO A 2 24.21 -10.96 -2.24
C PRO A 2 23.64 -11.54 -3.56
N ALA A 3 24.52 -11.85 -4.52
CA ALA A 3 24.11 -12.34 -5.83
C ALA A 3 23.41 -13.70 -5.73
N GLY A 4 22.16 -13.77 -6.21
CA GLY A 4 21.31 -14.95 -6.07
C GLY A 4 21.88 -16.18 -6.78
N GLY A 5 22.28 -17.19 -6.01
CA GLY A 5 22.75 -18.47 -6.53
C GLY A 5 21.70 -19.18 -7.40
N ARG A 6 22.16 -19.95 -8.40
CA ARG A 6 21.28 -20.78 -9.24
C ARG A 6 20.55 -21.81 -8.38
N ALA A 7 19.30 -22.14 -8.69
CA ALA A 7 18.56 -23.22 -8.03
C ALA A 7 19.38 -24.53 -7.92
N GLY A 8 19.40 -25.14 -6.74
CA GLY A 8 20.22 -26.32 -6.44
C GLY A 8 21.71 -26.06 -6.14
N SER A 9 22.17 -24.80 -6.13
CA SER A 9 23.57 -24.45 -5.87
C SER A 9 23.93 -24.55 -4.38
N LEU A 10 24.46 -25.70 -3.95
CA LEU A 10 25.01 -25.93 -2.60
C LEU A 10 26.38 -25.26 -2.36
N LYS A 11 26.62 -24.08 -2.95
CA LYS A 11 27.81 -23.24 -2.68
C LYS A 11 27.69 -22.42 -1.40
N ASP A 12 26.44 -22.15 -1.00
CA ASP A 12 26.08 -21.46 0.23
C ASP A 12 26.04 -22.51 1.37
N PRO A 13 26.84 -22.36 2.44
CA PRO A 13 26.91 -23.34 3.53
C PRO A 13 25.57 -23.49 4.27
N ASP A 14 24.85 -22.38 4.50
CA ASP A 14 23.54 -22.35 5.17
C ASP A 14 22.44 -23.04 4.34
N VAL A 15 22.71 -23.30 3.06
CA VAL A 15 21.88 -24.09 2.15
C VAL A 15 22.38 -25.52 2.04
N ALA A 16 23.70 -25.74 2.10
CA ALA A 16 24.29 -27.08 2.07
C ALA A 16 23.98 -27.90 3.33
N GLU A 17 23.94 -27.29 4.52
CA GLU A 17 23.62 -27.97 5.80
C GLU A 17 22.18 -28.51 5.85
N LEU A 18 21.28 -27.98 5.02
CA LEU A 18 19.88 -28.41 4.97
C LEU A 18 19.68 -29.79 4.32
N PHE A 19 20.71 -30.33 3.66
CA PHE A 19 20.62 -31.59 2.92
C PHE A 19 21.70 -32.59 3.35
N PHE A 20 21.28 -33.83 3.62
CA PHE A 20 22.19 -34.95 3.76
C PHE A 20 22.86 -35.28 2.42
N LYS A 21 24.13 -35.70 2.49
CA LYS A 21 25.00 -35.93 1.33
C LYS A 21 24.85 -37.32 0.71
N ASP A 22 24.17 -38.22 1.41
CA ASP A 22 23.94 -39.60 0.97
C ASP A 22 22.97 -39.68 -0.22
N ASP A 23 23.10 -40.76 -0.98
CA ASP A 23 22.30 -41.03 -2.17
C ASP A 23 20.93 -41.64 -1.78
N PRO A 24 19.81 -40.90 -1.85
CA PRO A 24 18.54 -41.37 -1.31
C PRO A 24 17.97 -42.59 -2.06
N GLU A 25 18.40 -42.81 -3.31
CA GLU A 25 18.05 -43.99 -4.11
C GLU A 25 18.68 -45.29 -3.57
N LYS A 26 19.70 -45.17 -2.69
CA LYS A 26 20.33 -46.30 -1.98
C LYS A 26 19.82 -46.46 -0.55
N LEU A 27 19.21 -45.42 0.01
CA LEU A 27 18.68 -45.42 1.38
C LEU A 27 17.21 -45.86 1.48
N PHE A 28 16.41 -45.62 0.44
CA PHE A 28 14.96 -45.83 0.49
C PHE A 28 14.48 -46.75 -0.63
N SER A 29 13.79 -47.83 -0.25
CA SER A 29 13.21 -48.84 -1.15
C SER A 29 11.69 -48.92 -1.02
N ASP A 30 11.06 -49.75 -1.86
CA ASP A 30 9.59 -49.97 -1.85
C ASP A 30 8.77 -48.67 -2.00
N LEU A 31 9.19 -47.78 -2.91
CA LEU A 31 8.54 -46.49 -3.13
C LEU A 31 7.15 -46.65 -3.77
N ARG A 32 6.09 -46.35 -3.01
CA ARG A 32 4.68 -46.41 -3.45
C ARG A 32 4.03 -45.05 -3.27
N GLU A 33 3.43 -44.49 -4.32
CA GLU A 33 2.80 -43.17 -4.25
C GLU A 33 1.55 -43.20 -3.34
N ILE A 34 1.45 -42.21 -2.44
CA ILE A 34 0.34 -42.05 -1.47
C ILE A 34 -0.40 -40.71 -1.60
N GLY A 35 0.13 -39.76 -2.38
CA GLY A 35 -0.51 -38.50 -2.73
C GLY A 35 0.37 -37.61 -3.62
N HIS A 36 -0.19 -36.55 -4.18
CA HIS A 36 0.54 -35.55 -4.98
C HIS A 36 0.01 -34.12 -4.74
N GLY A 37 0.84 -33.12 -5.09
CA GLY A 37 0.52 -31.69 -5.03
C GLY A 37 1.45 -30.86 -5.94
N SER A 38 1.34 -29.53 -5.90
CA SER A 38 2.10 -28.61 -6.77
C SER A 38 3.63 -28.77 -6.75
N PHE A 39 4.20 -29.19 -5.62
CA PHE A 39 5.63 -29.41 -5.46
C PHE A 39 6.11 -30.74 -6.05
N GLY A 40 5.24 -31.75 -6.12
CA GLY A 40 5.54 -33.11 -6.57
C GLY A 40 4.72 -34.17 -5.83
N ALA A 41 5.23 -35.40 -5.80
CA ALA A 41 4.55 -36.57 -5.25
C ALA A 41 5.13 -37.02 -3.91
N VAL A 42 4.27 -37.61 -3.07
CA VAL A 42 4.59 -38.17 -1.75
C VAL A 42 4.52 -39.69 -1.84
N TYR A 43 5.55 -40.36 -1.35
CA TYR A 43 5.70 -41.80 -1.39
C TYR A 43 5.77 -42.40 0.02
N PHE A 44 5.09 -43.52 0.25
CA PHE A 44 5.51 -44.52 1.23
C PHE A 44 6.85 -45.10 0.76
N ALA A 45 7.78 -45.33 1.68
CA ALA A 45 9.03 -46.05 1.42
C ALA A 45 9.52 -46.75 2.71
N ARG A 46 10.48 -47.68 2.56
CA ARG A 46 11.22 -48.28 3.67
C ARG A 46 12.66 -47.80 3.68
N ASP A 47 13.16 -47.38 4.83
CA ASP A 47 14.59 -47.09 5.02
C ASP A 47 15.37 -48.42 5.17
N VAL A 48 16.33 -48.66 4.28
CA VAL A 48 17.05 -49.95 4.23
C VAL A 48 17.98 -50.17 5.42
N ARG A 49 18.26 -49.12 6.22
CA ARG A 49 19.21 -49.18 7.34
C ARG A 49 18.58 -49.75 8.61
N ASN A 50 17.28 -49.52 8.81
CA ASN A 50 16.55 -49.92 10.01
C ASN A 50 15.18 -50.57 9.73
N SER A 51 14.83 -50.78 8.45
CA SER A 51 13.53 -51.30 7.97
C SER A 51 12.30 -50.45 8.31
N GLU A 52 12.49 -49.22 8.78
CA GLU A 52 11.42 -48.32 9.22
C GLU A 52 10.65 -47.73 8.02
N VAL A 53 9.34 -47.53 8.21
CA VAL A 53 8.46 -46.96 7.19
C VAL A 53 8.46 -45.43 7.29
N VAL A 54 8.73 -44.77 6.17
CA VAL A 54 8.83 -43.31 6.07
C VAL A 54 7.95 -42.74 4.96
N ALA A 55 7.58 -41.47 5.08
CA ALA A 55 6.96 -40.70 4.01
C ALA A 55 8.02 -39.82 3.32
N ILE A 56 8.08 -39.85 1.99
CA ILE A 56 9.05 -39.08 1.19
C ILE A 56 8.31 -38.16 0.22
N LYS A 57 8.31 -36.85 0.49
CA LYS A 57 7.80 -35.80 -0.40
C LYS A 57 8.93 -35.42 -1.38
N LYS A 58 8.83 -35.89 -2.63
CA LYS A 58 9.79 -35.56 -3.71
C LYS A 58 9.39 -34.25 -4.38
N MET A 59 10.27 -33.26 -4.37
CA MET A 59 10.01 -31.91 -4.85
C MET A 59 10.99 -31.51 -5.96
N SER A 60 10.50 -31.34 -7.19
CA SER A 60 11.37 -31.01 -8.34
C SER A 60 11.46 -29.51 -8.60
N TYR A 61 12.68 -28.97 -8.56
CA TYR A 61 13.01 -27.58 -8.87
C TYR A 61 13.53 -27.40 -10.32
N SER A 62 13.14 -28.28 -11.23
CA SER A 62 13.44 -28.15 -12.66
C SER A 62 12.49 -27.18 -13.39
N GLY A 63 12.90 -26.75 -14.60
CA GLY A 63 12.07 -25.96 -15.52
C GLY A 63 12.08 -24.45 -15.28
N LYS A 64 11.16 -23.73 -15.95
CA LYS A 64 11.12 -22.25 -16.02
C LYS A 64 10.90 -21.51 -14.69
N GLN A 65 10.54 -22.22 -13.61
CA GLN A 65 10.30 -21.67 -12.27
C GLN A 65 11.28 -22.23 -11.21
N SER A 66 12.44 -22.74 -11.65
CA SER A 66 13.42 -23.41 -10.78
C SER A 66 13.77 -22.64 -9.51
N ASN A 67 14.07 -21.33 -9.63
CA ASN A 67 14.40 -20.48 -8.48
C ASN A 67 13.23 -20.28 -7.50
N GLU A 68 11.99 -20.19 -7.96
CA GLU A 68 10.80 -20.05 -7.09
C GLU A 68 10.58 -21.35 -6.31
N LYS A 69 10.56 -22.49 -7.01
CA LYS A 69 10.44 -23.81 -6.39
C LYS A 69 11.57 -24.13 -5.41
N TRP A 70 12.81 -23.75 -5.74
CA TRP A 70 13.96 -23.94 -4.86
C TRP A 70 13.79 -23.15 -3.56
N GLN A 71 13.40 -21.87 -3.63
CA GLN A 71 13.16 -21.06 -2.44
C GLN A 71 12.04 -21.61 -1.55
N ASP A 72 10.98 -22.17 -2.14
CA ASP A 72 9.91 -22.82 -1.37
C ASP A 72 10.38 -24.12 -0.68
N ILE A 73 11.19 -24.96 -1.37
CA ILE A 73 11.83 -26.14 -0.78
C ILE A 73 12.71 -25.73 0.42
N ILE A 74 13.55 -24.71 0.26
CA ILE A 74 14.41 -24.19 1.35
C ILE A 74 13.57 -23.70 2.53
N LYS A 75 12.45 -23.01 2.27
CA LYS A 75 11.51 -22.55 3.33
C LYS A 75 10.85 -23.71 4.06
N GLU A 76 10.36 -24.72 3.35
CA GLU A 76 9.68 -25.87 3.97
C GLU A 76 10.67 -26.71 4.83
N VAL A 77 11.89 -26.95 4.34
CA VAL A 77 12.92 -27.65 5.12
C VAL A 77 13.34 -26.85 6.36
N ARG A 78 13.62 -25.55 6.22
CA ARG A 78 13.98 -24.66 7.36
C ARG A 78 12.85 -24.48 8.37
N PHE A 79 11.58 -24.66 7.96
CA PHE A 79 10.43 -24.68 8.87
C PHE A 79 10.39 -26.02 9.62
N LEU A 80 10.42 -27.14 8.90
CA LEU A 80 10.32 -28.50 9.44
C LEU A 80 11.46 -28.85 10.41
N GLN A 81 12.69 -28.39 10.17
CA GLN A 81 13.82 -28.56 11.09
C GLN A 81 13.59 -27.99 12.49
N LYS A 82 12.70 -26.99 12.65
CA LYS A 82 12.38 -26.36 13.94
C LYS A 82 11.30 -27.09 14.73
N LEU A 83 10.54 -28.01 14.11
CA LEU A 83 9.37 -28.61 14.75
C LEU A 83 9.74 -29.78 15.67
N ARG A 84 9.30 -29.71 16.92
CA ARG A 84 9.49 -30.74 17.95
C ARG A 84 8.24 -30.86 18.83
N HIS A 85 7.16 -31.38 18.25
CA HIS A 85 5.87 -31.57 18.94
C HIS A 85 5.16 -32.85 18.46
N PRO A 86 4.49 -33.63 19.33
CA PRO A 86 3.83 -34.90 18.93
C PRO A 86 2.76 -34.71 17.85
N ASN A 87 2.04 -33.58 17.87
CA ASN A 87 0.98 -33.25 16.90
C ASN A 87 1.49 -32.46 15.66
N THR A 88 2.79 -32.46 15.39
CA THR A 88 3.35 -32.03 14.10
C THR A 88 4.05 -33.21 13.44
N ILE A 89 4.08 -33.27 12.10
CA ILE A 89 4.81 -34.32 11.38
C ILE A 89 6.31 -34.24 11.70
N GLN A 90 6.89 -35.38 12.08
CA GLN A 90 8.30 -35.50 12.42
C GLN A 90 9.15 -35.43 11.15
N TYR A 91 9.92 -34.36 11.03
CA TYR A 91 11.02 -34.25 10.07
C TYR A 91 12.12 -35.26 10.37
N ARG A 92 12.64 -35.92 9.33
CA ARG A 92 13.72 -36.93 9.43
C ARG A 92 14.93 -36.63 8.57
N GLY A 93 14.80 -35.70 7.62
CA GLY A 93 15.89 -35.26 6.77
C GLY A 93 15.41 -34.74 5.42
N CYS A 94 16.32 -34.09 4.70
CA CYS A 94 16.15 -33.83 3.29
C CYS A 94 17.40 -34.31 2.56
N TYR A 95 17.24 -34.91 1.38
CA TYR A 95 18.33 -35.40 0.54
C TYR A 95 18.22 -34.74 -0.84
N LEU A 96 19.33 -34.52 -1.53
CA LEU A 96 19.34 -33.89 -2.85
C LEU A 96 19.81 -34.87 -3.92
N ARG A 97 18.99 -35.10 -4.96
CA ARG A 97 19.35 -35.95 -6.10
C ARG A 97 18.93 -35.29 -7.42
N GLU A 98 19.90 -35.07 -8.29
CA GLU A 98 19.74 -34.37 -9.57
C GLU A 98 19.08 -32.98 -9.42
N HIS A 99 17.80 -32.86 -9.77
CA HIS A 99 16.97 -31.65 -9.67
C HIS A 99 15.74 -31.86 -8.78
N THR A 100 15.85 -32.77 -7.81
CA THR A 100 14.77 -33.19 -6.90
C THR A 100 15.26 -33.25 -5.45
N ALA A 101 14.60 -32.53 -4.57
CA ALA A 101 14.75 -32.68 -3.12
C ALA A 101 13.83 -33.81 -2.63
N TRP A 102 14.35 -34.71 -1.78
CA TRP A 102 13.62 -35.80 -1.16
C TRP A 102 13.46 -35.48 0.34
N LEU A 103 12.31 -34.90 0.70
CA LEU A 103 11.98 -34.54 2.07
C LEU A 103 11.37 -35.74 2.79
N VAL A 104 12.09 -36.25 3.79
CA VAL A 104 11.75 -37.48 4.53
C VAL A 104 11.14 -37.13 5.88
N MET A 105 10.02 -37.78 6.18
CA MET A 105 9.18 -37.59 7.37
C MET A 105 8.74 -38.94 7.93
N GLU A 106 8.20 -38.96 9.15
CA GLU A 106 7.47 -40.15 9.64
C GLU A 106 6.30 -40.49 8.70
N TYR A 107 5.96 -41.78 8.59
CA TYR A 107 4.79 -42.21 7.85
C TYR A 107 3.50 -42.10 8.69
N CYS A 108 2.42 -41.66 8.05
CA CYS A 108 1.06 -41.66 8.59
C CYS A 108 0.15 -42.46 7.65
N LEU A 109 -0.80 -43.18 8.23
CA LEU A 109 -1.71 -44.08 7.52
C LEU A 109 -2.61 -43.34 6.51
N GLY A 110 -3.04 -42.12 6.83
CA GLY A 110 -3.80 -41.27 5.91
C GLY A 110 -4.11 -39.87 6.45
N SER A 111 -4.74 -39.04 5.62
CA SER A 111 -5.30 -37.74 6.01
C SER A 111 -6.75 -37.87 6.47
N ALA A 112 -7.25 -36.95 7.30
CA ALA A 112 -8.65 -36.93 7.69
C ALA A 112 -9.62 -36.79 6.50
N SER A 113 -9.17 -36.18 5.38
CA SER A 113 -9.92 -36.16 4.11
C SER A 113 -10.03 -37.54 3.45
N ASP A 114 -8.99 -38.39 3.57
CA ASP A 114 -9.05 -39.79 3.10
C ASP A 114 -10.11 -40.58 3.87
N LEU A 115 -10.26 -40.37 5.19
CA LEU A 115 -11.29 -41.03 5.99
C LEU A 115 -12.71 -40.65 5.53
N LEU A 116 -12.96 -39.36 5.26
CA LEU A 116 -14.24 -38.89 4.68
C LEU A 116 -14.53 -39.49 3.30
N GLU A 117 -13.48 -39.78 2.52
CA GLU A 117 -13.60 -40.40 1.20
C GLU A 117 -13.70 -41.93 1.25
N VAL A 118 -13.14 -42.62 2.25
CA VAL A 118 -13.41 -44.05 2.49
C VAL A 118 -14.86 -44.26 2.91
N HIS A 119 -15.30 -43.60 3.99
CA HIS A 119 -16.62 -43.85 4.59
C HIS A 119 -17.80 -43.27 3.82
N LYS A 120 -17.54 -42.35 2.87
CA LYS A 120 -18.53 -41.53 2.15
C LYS A 120 -19.56 -40.83 3.06
N LYS A 121 -19.23 -40.65 4.34
CA LYS A 121 -20.06 -40.09 5.42
C LYS A 121 -19.24 -39.08 6.23
N PRO A 122 -19.89 -38.15 6.96
CA PRO A 122 -19.23 -37.40 8.03
C PRO A 122 -18.56 -38.32 9.06
N LEU A 123 -17.63 -37.76 9.83
CA LEU A 123 -17.14 -38.41 11.06
C LEU A 123 -18.15 -38.22 12.21
N GLN A 124 -18.07 -39.08 13.22
CA GLN A 124 -18.86 -38.95 14.45
C GLN A 124 -18.39 -37.75 15.27
N GLU A 125 -19.26 -37.09 16.03
CA GLU A 125 -18.86 -35.90 16.81
C GLU A 125 -17.68 -36.16 17.76
N VAL A 126 -17.58 -37.38 18.32
CA VAL A 126 -16.47 -37.79 19.18
C VAL A 126 -15.15 -37.98 18.42
N GLU A 127 -15.23 -38.46 17.17
CA GLU A 127 -14.09 -38.59 16.24
C GLU A 127 -13.61 -37.19 15.83
N ILE A 128 -14.53 -36.27 15.49
CA ILE A 128 -14.22 -34.87 15.20
C ILE A 128 -13.56 -34.20 16.40
N ALA A 129 -14.13 -34.32 17.61
CA ALA A 129 -13.55 -33.75 18.83
C ALA A 129 -12.14 -34.27 19.12
N ALA A 130 -11.82 -35.52 18.76
CA ALA A 130 -10.50 -36.10 18.91
C ALA A 130 -9.50 -35.56 17.86
N VAL A 131 -9.89 -35.52 16.58
CA VAL A 131 -9.08 -34.95 15.49
C VAL A 131 -8.82 -33.46 15.74
N THR A 132 -9.85 -32.68 16.06
CA THR A 132 -9.77 -31.25 16.33
C THR A 132 -8.90 -30.94 17.55
N HIS A 133 -8.98 -31.71 18.64
CA HIS A 133 -8.11 -31.51 19.81
C HIS A 133 -6.63 -31.73 19.43
N GLY A 134 -6.28 -32.81 18.74
CA GLY A 134 -4.90 -33.07 18.32
C GLY A 134 -4.33 -32.01 17.37
N ALA A 135 -5.13 -31.59 16.36
CA ALA A 135 -4.74 -30.50 15.46
C ALA A 135 -4.53 -29.17 16.22
N LEU A 136 -5.42 -28.87 17.17
CA LEU A 136 -5.37 -27.65 17.99
C LEU A 136 -4.17 -27.61 18.95
N GLN A 137 -3.73 -28.75 19.50
CA GLN A 137 -2.47 -28.86 20.23
C GLN A 137 -1.27 -28.52 19.33
N GLY A 138 -1.27 -29.00 18.09
CA GLY A 138 -0.28 -28.61 17.08
C GLY A 138 -0.28 -27.11 16.79
N LEU A 139 -1.46 -26.49 16.64
CA LEU A 139 -1.56 -25.05 16.41
C LEU A 139 -1.14 -24.21 17.62
N ALA A 140 -1.47 -24.62 18.85
CA ALA A 140 -1.00 -23.96 20.06
C ALA A 140 0.54 -23.95 20.14
N TYR A 141 1.17 -25.09 19.83
CA TYR A 141 2.63 -25.18 19.73
C TYR A 141 3.23 -24.26 18.64
N LEU A 142 2.64 -24.20 17.44
CA LEU A 142 3.15 -23.31 16.38
C LEU A 142 3.01 -21.84 16.79
N HIS A 143 1.84 -21.44 17.29
CA HIS A 143 1.55 -20.05 17.64
C HIS A 143 2.39 -19.56 18.82
N SER A 144 2.71 -20.41 19.80
CA SER A 144 3.60 -20.05 20.91
C SER A 144 5.06 -19.80 20.49
N HIS A 145 5.44 -20.18 19.26
CA HIS A 145 6.74 -19.91 18.64
C HIS A 145 6.65 -18.83 17.54
N ASN A 146 5.57 -18.05 17.50
CA ASN A 146 5.27 -17.06 16.44
C ASN A 146 5.25 -17.65 15.01
N MET A 147 4.97 -18.95 14.88
CA MET A 147 4.80 -19.62 13.59
C MET A 147 3.32 -19.74 13.21
N ILE A 148 3.01 -19.75 11.92
CA ILE A 148 1.63 -19.88 11.39
C ILE A 148 1.60 -20.96 10.30
N HIS A 149 0.62 -21.86 10.29
CA HIS A 149 0.49 -22.96 9.32
C HIS A 149 -0.08 -22.50 7.97
N ARG A 150 -1.12 -21.66 8.00
CA ARG A 150 -1.80 -20.97 6.89
C ARG A 150 -2.44 -21.84 5.81
N ASP A 151 -2.53 -23.15 6.02
CA ASP A 151 -3.19 -24.10 5.12
C ASP A 151 -3.75 -25.32 5.89
N VAL A 152 -4.53 -25.04 6.94
CA VAL A 152 -5.22 -26.08 7.75
C VAL A 152 -6.50 -26.51 7.04
N LYS A 153 -6.60 -27.81 6.75
CA LYS A 153 -7.72 -28.49 6.08
C LYS A 153 -7.65 -29.99 6.39
N ALA A 154 -8.72 -30.76 6.21
CA ALA A 154 -8.70 -32.19 6.57
C ALA A 154 -7.67 -33.01 5.76
N GLY A 155 -7.24 -32.52 4.59
CA GLY A 155 -6.15 -33.14 3.82
C GLY A 155 -4.75 -32.97 4.45
N ASN A 156 -4.57 -31.94 5.29
CA ASN A 156 -3.31 -31.59 5.94
C ASN A 156 -3.28 -32.00 7.43
N ILE A 157 -4.34 -32.69 7.91
CA ILE A 157 -4.38 -33.32 9.23
C ILE A 157 -4.24 -34.84 9.03
N LEU A 158 -3.13 -35.38 9.49
CA LEU A 158 -2.70 -36.77 9.28
C LEU A 158 -2.95 -37.62 10.53
N LEU A 159 -3.25 -38.90 10.33
CA LEU A 159 -3.42 -39.90 11.40
C LEU A 159 -2.28 -40.93 11.29
N SER A 160 -1.48 -41.04 12.35
CA SER A 160 -0.48 -42.10 12.51
C SER A 160 -1.13 -43.39 13.01
N GLU A 161 -0.52 -44.55 12.77
CA GLU A 161 -1.05 -45.84 13.21
C GLU A 161 -1.24 -45.96 14.74
N PRO A 162 -0.39 -45.37 15.61
CA PRO A 162 -0.63 -45.26 17.06
C PRO A 162 -1.72 -44.23 17.46
N GLY A 163 -2.50 -43.71 16.50
CA GLY A 163 -3.64 -42.84 16.76
C GLY A 163 -3.29 -41.38 17.10
N LEU A 164 -2.02 -40.98 16.97
CA LEU A 164 -1.64 -39.58 17.13
C LEU A 164 -2.01 -38.79 15.87
N VAL A 165 -2.75 -37.70 16.08
CA VAL A 165 -3.19 -36.75 15.07
C VAL A 165 -2.12 -35.67 14.88
N LYS A 166 -1.70 -35.42 13.63
CA LYS A 166 -0.52 -34.63 13.28
C LYS A 166 -0.82 -33.61 12.18
N LEU A 167 -0.38 -32.37 12.35
CA LEU A 167 -0.34 -31.36 11.28
C LEU A 167 0.77 -31.68 10.27
N GLY A 168 0.49 -31.53 8.98
CA GLY A 168 1.41 -31.78 7.88
C GLY A 168 1.24 -30.83 6.69
N ASP A 169 2.15 -30.92 5.72
CA ASP A 169 2.28 -30.03 4.55
C ASP A 169 2.50 -28.55 4.91
N PHE A 170 3.72 -28.25 5.37
CA PHE A 170 4.13 -26.91 5.83
C PHE A 170 4.60 -25.98 4.69
N GLY A 171 4.39 -26.35 3.42
CA GLY A 171 4.82 -25.61 2.23
C GLY A 171 4.18 -24.22 2.03
N SER A 172 3.27 -23.79 2.92
CA SER A 172 2.76 -22.41 2.98
C SER A 172 2.83 -21.78 4.38
N ALA A 173 3.55 -22.40 5.32
CA ALA A 173 3.70 -21.88 6.67
C ALA A 173 4.51 -20.55 6.71
N SER A 174 4.50 -19.88 7.86
CA SER A 174 5.31 -18.69 8.14
C SER A 174 6.14 -18.90 9.40
N ILE A 175 7.45 -18.63 9.34
CA ILE A 175 8.36 -18.63 10.49
C ILE A 175 8.22 -17.38 11.38
N MET A 176 7.33 -16.45 11.02
CA MET A 176 7.08 -15.20 11.75
C MET A 176 5.59 -14.85 11.73
N ALA A 177 5.15 -14.21 12.81
CA ALA A 177 3.86 -13.55 12.96
C ALA A 177 4.11 -12.10 13.45
N PRO A 178 3.34 -11.10 12.99
CA PRO A 178 2.31 -11.19 11.96
C PRO A 178 2.89 -11.43 10.55
N ALA A 179 2.04 -11.87 9.63
CA ALA A 179 2.35 -12.05 8.21
C ALA A 179 1.35 -11.28 7.33
N ASN A 180 1.70 -11.06 6.06
CA ASN A 180 0.90 -10.29 5.10
C ASN A 180 0.69 -11.00 3.74
N SER A 181 1.34 -12.14 3.49
CA SER A 181 1.34 -12.75 2.15
C SER A 181 0.07 -13.57 1.88
N PHE A 182 -0.45 -13.51 0.64
CA PHE A 182 -1.69 -14.19 0.24
C PHE A 182 -1.46 -15.69 -0.06
N VAL A 183 -1.40 -16.50 1.01
CA VAL A 183 -1.34 -17.98 1.02
C VAL A 183 -2.71 -18.61 1.33
N GLY A 184 -2.79 -19.93 1.17
CA GLY A 184 -3.89 -20.75 1.69
C GLY A 184 -4.79 -21.34 0.61
N THR A 185 -5.57 -22.33 1.00
CA THR A 185 -6.60 -22.94 0.14
C THR A 185 -7.89 -22.11 0.23
N PRO A 186 -8.40 -21.51 -0.86
CA PRO A 186 -9.44 -20.48 -0.85
C PRO A 186 -10.61 -20.68 0.11
N TYR A 187 -11.24 -21.85 0.11
CA TYR A 187 -12.45 -22.14 0.93
C TYR A 187 -12.18 -22.18 2.45
N TRP A 188 -10.92 -22.37 2.88
CA TRP A 188 -10.50 -22.40 4.29
C TRP A 188 -9.82 -21.10 4.74
N MET A 189 -9.58 -20.14 3.84
CA MET A 189 -8.86 -18.90 4.16
C MET A 189 -9.67 -18.01 5.11
N ALA A 190 -9.00 -17.37 6.07
CA ALA A 190 -9.62 -16.41 6.97
C ALA A 190 -9.88 -15.06 6.29
N PRO A 191 -10.98 -14.33 6.62
CA PRO A 191 -11.34 -13.07 5.99
C PRO A 191 -10.22 -12.03 6.00
N GLU A 192 -9.45 -11.96 7.08
CA GLU A 192 -8.31 -11.05 7.20
C GLU A 192 -7.14 -11.39 6.27
N VAL A 193 -6.94 -12.65 5.85
CA VAL A 193 -5.91 -13.01 4.85
C VAL A 193 -6.33 -12.50 3.46
N ILE A 194 -7.64 -12.50 3.18
CA ILE A 194 -8.22 -11.98 1.94
C ILE A 194 -8.21 -10.45 1.93
N LEU A 195 -8.51 -9.82 3.06
CA LEU A 195 -8.50 -8.36 3.21
C LEU A 195 -7.09 -7.78 3.35
N ALA A 196 -6.09 -8.58 3.73
CA ALA A 196 -4.69 -8.16 3.82
C ALA A 196 -3.98 -7.98 2.47
N MET A 197 -4.63 -8.33 1.35
CA MET A 197 -4.02 -8.34 0.01
C MET A 197 -3.38 -7.01 -0.43
N ASP A 198 -3.83 -5.87 0.11
CA ASP A 198 -3.30 -4.54 -0.21
C ASP A 198 -2.26 -4.06 0.83
N GLU A 199 -2.65 -3.86 2.10
CA GLU A 199 -1.80 -3.24 3.15
C GLU A 199 -1.91 -3.93 4.54
N GLY A 200 -2.55 -5.11 4.64
CA GLY A 200 -2.89 -5.71 5.94
C GLY A 200 -1.89 -6.70 6.54
N GLN A 201 -2.08 -6.99 7.83
CA GLN A 201 -1.34 -7.98 8.60
C GLN A 201 -2.29 -8.93 9.33
N TYR A 202 -1.89 -10.19 9.50
CA TYR A 202 -2.65 -11.23 10.21
C TYR A 202 -1.72 -12.10 11.09
N ASP A 203 -2.28 -12.74 12.13
CA ASP A 203 -1.56 -13.53 13.12
C ASP A 203 -1.92 -15.03 13.04
N GLY A 204 -1.63 -15.82 14.10
CA GLY A 204 -1.99 -17.23 14.19
C GLY A 204 -3.50 -17.52 14.17
N LYS A 205 -4.38 -16.54 14.40
CA LYS A 205 -5.83 -16.77 14.44
C LYS A 205 -6.41 -17.13 13.07
N VAL A 206 -5.66 -16.95 11.98
CA VAL A 206 -6.06 -17.46 10.65
C VAL A 206 -6.19 -18.98 10.65
N ASP A 207 -5.32 -19.69 11.36
CA ASP A 207 -5.37 -21.14 11.47
C ASP A 207 -6.54 -21.62 12.34
N VAL A 208 -6.97 -20.80 13.30
CA VAL A 208 -8.18 -21.05 14.09
C VAL A 208 -9.43 -20.99 13.22
N TRP A 209 -9.53 -20.01 12.32
CA TRP A 209 -10.62 -19.97 11.33
C TRP A 209 -10.56 -21.17 10.39
N SER A 210 -9.38 -21.49 9.85
CA SER A 210 -9.20 -22.64 8.96
C SER A 210 -9.54 -23.97 9.66
N LEU A 211 -9.26 -24.11 10.97
CA LEU A 211 -9.70 -25.23 11.80
C LEU A 211 -11.24 -25.25 11.98
N GLY A 212 -11.88 -24.09 12.11
CA GLY A 212 -13.35 -23.96 12.12
C GLY A 212 -13.99 -24.46 10.82
N ILE A 213 -13.45 -24.04 9.67
CA ILE A 213 -13.87 -24.57 8.36
C ILE A 213 -13.58 -26.07 8.25
N THR A 214 -12.45 -26.54 8.78
CA THR A 214 -12.12 -27.97 8.81
C THR A 214 -13.10 -28.78 9.69
N CYS A 215 -13.62 -28.20 10.77
CA CYS A 215 -14.66 -28.84 11.57
C CYS A 215 -15.96 -29.01 10.77
N ILE A 216 -16.34 -28.03 9.94
CA ILE A 216 -17.45 -28.15 9.00
C ILE A 216 -17.12 -29.21 7.92
N GLU A 217 -15.90 -29.24 7.39
CA GLU A 217 -15.46 -30.26 6.42
C GLU A 217 -15.60 -31.69 6.98
N LEU A 218 -15.25 -31.93 8.24
CA LEU A 218 -15.39 -33.24 8.89
C LEU A 218 -16.87 -33.61 9.19
N ALA A 219 -17.72 -32.60 9.39
CA ALA A 219 -19.16 -32.74 9.67
C ALA A 219 -20.05 -32.83 8.40
N GLU A 220 -19.62 -32.24 7.29
CA GLU A 220 -20.42 -32.05 6.06
C GLU A 220 -19.70 -32.58 4.79
N ARG A 221 -18.51 -33.18 4.95
CA ARG A 221 -17.63 -33.79 3.91
C ARG A 221 -17.01 -32.83 2.89
N LYS A 222 -17.35 -31.55 2.95
CA LYS A 222 -16.78 -30.44 2.15
C LYS A 222 -16.79 -29.14 2.97
N PRO A 223 -15.90 -28.18 2.69
CA PRO A 223 -16.00 -26.84 3.25
C PRO A 223 -17.23 -26.11 2.67
N PRO A 224 -17.71 -25.05 3.32
CA PRO A 224 -18.65 -24.11 2.74
C PRO A 224 -18.18 -23.57 1.39
N LEU A 225 -19.12 -23.16 0.54
CA LEU A 225 -18.87 -22.52 -0.77
C LEU A 225 -18.13 -23.40 -1.80
N PHE A 226 -17.91 -24.69 -1.53
CA PHE A 226 -17.16 -25.61 -2.41
C PHE A 226 -17.75 -25.75 -3.83
N ASN A 227 -19.02 -25.42 -4.04
CA ASN A 227 -19.69 -25.41 -5.34
C ASN A 227 -19.39 -24.16 -6.18
N MET A 228 -18.74 -23.14 -5.61
CA MET A 228 -18.35 -21.90 -6.29
C MET A 228 -16.93 -22.00 -6.84
N ASN A 229 -16.58 -21.14 -7.80
CA ASN A 229 -15.18 -20.97 -8.17
C ASN A 229 -14.38 -20.25 -7.07
N ALA A 230 -13.06 -20.38 -7.08
CA ALA A 230 -12.18 -19.88 -6.03
C ALA A 230 -12.29 -18.35 -5.78
N MET A 231 -12.49 -17.54 -6.82
CA MET A 231 -12.59 -16.08 -6.68
C MET A 231 -13.93 -15.67 -6.03
N SER A 232 -15.04 -16.30 -6.45
CA SER A 232 -16.35 -16.07 -5.84
C SER A 232 -16.42 -16.57 -4.40
N ALA A 233 -15.74 -17.67 -4.06
CA ALA A 233 -15.61 -18.15 -2.69
C ALA A 233 -14.83 -17.15 -1.80
N LEU A 234 -13.70 -16.62 -2.27
CA LEU A 234 -12.93 -15.58 -1.57
C LEU A 234 -13.78 -14.32 -1.31
N TYR A 235 -14.57 -13.90 -2.30
CA TYR A 235 -15.52 -12.79 -2.15
C TYR A 235 -16.56 -13.07 -1.04
N HIS A 236 -17.22 -14.23 -1.08
CA HIS A 236 -18.21 -14.61 -0.07
C HIS A 236 -17.63 -14.61 1.34
N ILE A 237 -16.44 -15.21 1.54
CA ILE A 237 -15.74 -15.20 2.82
C ILE A 237 -15.43 -13.77 3.28
N ALA A 238 -14.97 -12.89 2.38
CA ALA A 238 -14.66 -11.50 2.73
C ALA A 238 -15.92 -10.69 3.08
N GLN A 239 -17.05 -10.88 2.38
CA GLN A 239 -18.21 -9.97 2.48
C GLN A 239 -19.40 -10.47 3.32
N ASN A 240 -19.73 -11.76 3.28
CA ASN A 240 -20.97 -12.28 3.86
C ASN A 240 -20.79 -12.68 5.34
N GLU A 241 -21.85 -13.10 6.03
CA GLU A 241 -21.75 -13.67 7.39
C GLU A 241 -20.92 -14.96 7.40
N SER A 242 -20.34 -15.28 8.56
CA SER A 242 -19.56 -16.52 8.74
C SER A 242 -20.45 -17.77 8.54
N PRO A 243 -19.94 -18.84 7.93
CA PRO A 243 -20.71 -20.07 7.78
C PRO A 243 -20.88 -20.79 9.12
N VAL A 244 -21.99 -21.53 9.25
CA VAL A 244 -22.36 -22.32 10.44
C VAL A 244 -22.63 -23.76 10.04
N LEU A 245 -22.61 -24.69 11.01
CA LEU A 245 -23.05 -26.08 10.80
C LEU A 245 -24.54 -26.11 10.42
N GLN A 246 -24.89 -26.69 9.27
CA GLN A 246 -26.24 -26.68 8.72
C GLN A 246 -27.23 -27.55 9.50
N SER A 247 -26.74 -28.55 10.24
CA SER A 247 -27.58 -29.55 10.88
C SER A 247 -27.71 -29.36 12.40
N GLY A 248 -28.96 -29.30 12.88
CA GLY A 248 -29.27 -29.14 14.30
C GLY A 248 -28.88 -30.32 15.21
N HIS A 249 -28.58 -31.50 14.64
CA HIS A 249 -28.34 -32.73 15.42
C HIS A 249 -27.02 -32.73 16.22
N TRP A 250 -26.07 -31.87 15.86
CA TRP A 250 -24.82 -31.69 16.60
C TRP A 250 -25.07 -31.15 18.03
N SER A 251 -24.11 -31.34 18.94
CA SER A 251 -24.19 -30.76 20.28
C SER A 251 -24.00 -29.25 20.28
N GLU A 252 -24.54 -28.58 21.30
CA GLU A 252 -24.31 -27.16 21.55
C GLU A 252 -22.81 -26.84 21.69
N TYR A 253 -22.03 -27.73 22.34
CA TYR A 253 -20.59 -27.55 22.50
C TYR A 253 -19.86 -27.58 21.15
N PHE A 254 -20.29 -28.44 20.20
CA PHE A 254 -19.67 -28.50 18.88
C PHE A 254 -20.01 -27.25 18.05
N ARG A 255 -21.29 -26.84 18.01
CA ARG A 255 -21.70 -25.56 17.38
C ARG A 255 -20.91 -24.39 17.96
N ASN A 256 -20.93 -24.19 19.28
CA ASN A 256 -20.27 -23.08 19.94
C ASN A 256 -18.73 -23.08 19.73
N PHE A 257 -18.09 -24.24 19.55
CA PHE A 257 -16.69 -24.32 19.14
C PHE A 257 -16.47 -23.80 17.70
N VAL A 258 -17.31 -24.23 16.75
CA VAL A 258 -17.26 -23.77 15.34
C VAL A 258 -17.56 -22.28 15.25
N ASP A 259 -18.61 -21.81 15.91
CA ASP A 259 -19.01 -20.40 15.96
C ASP A 259 -17.91 -19.53 16.60
N SER A 260 -17.20 -20.05 17.61
CA SER A 260 -16.03 -19.39 18.19
C SER A 260 -14.85 -19.33 17.22
N CYS A 261 -14.55 -20.42 16.52
CA CYS A 261 -13.48 -20.46 15.52
C CYS A 261 -13.76 -19.53 14.33
N LEU A 262 -15.03 -19.34 13.97
CA LEU A 262 -15.48 -18.56 12.82
C LEU A 262 -15.94 -17.15 13.18
N GLN A 263 -15.51 -16.61 14.33
CA GLN A 263 -15.64 -15.18 14.61
C GLN A 263 -14.89 -14.37 13.55
N LYS A 264 -15.62 -13.46 12.88
CA LYS A 264 -15.14 -12.82 11.66
C LYS A 264 -14.09 -11.74 11.92
N ILE A 265 -14.20 -11.05 13.06
CA ILE A 265 -13.22 -10.08 13.54
C ILE A 265 -12.11 -10.85 14.29
N PRO A 266 -10.82 -10.71 13.93
CA PRO A 266 -9.73 -11.46 14.56
C PRO A 266 -9.59 -11.17 16.06
N GLN A 267 -9.97 -9.99 16.53
CA GLN A 267 -9.94 -9.62 17.96
C GLN A 267 -10.87 -10.54 18.78
N ASP A 268 -12.11 -10.73 18.31
CA ASP A 268 -13.14 -11.53 18.98
C ASP A 268 -12.91 -13.05 18.85
N ARG A 269 -12.16 -13.48 17.83
CA ARG A 269 -11.77 -14.88 17.66
C ARG A 269 -10.78 -15.32 18.75
N PRO A 270 -11.04 -16.40 19.51
CA PRO A 270 -10.11 -16.90 20.52
C PRO A 270 -8.81 -17.42 19.90
N THR A 271 -7.73 -17.44 20.67
CA THR A 271 -6.48 -18.11 20.28
C THR A 271 -6.60 -19.63 20.42
N SER A 272 -5.68 -20.36 19.80
CA SER A 272 -5.57 -21.82 19.95
C SER A 272 -5.46 -22.27 21.42
N GLU A 273 -4.65 -21.56 22.21
CA GLU A 273 -4.46 -21.75 23.66
C GLU A 273 -5.72 -21.49 24.52
N VAL A 274 -6.64 -20.65 24.04
CA VAL A 274 -7.97 -20.46 24.67
C VAL A 274 -8.90 -21.61 24.26
N LEU A 275 -8.90 -21.99 22.98
CA LEU A 275 -9.75 -23.08 22.48
C LEU A 275 -9.38 -24.46 23.03
N LEU A 276 -8.12 -24.70 23.45
CA LEU A 276 -7.73 -25.93 24.16
C LEU A 276 -8.52 -26.14 25.46
N LYS A 277 -9.07 -25.07 26.04
CA LYS A 277 -9.90 -25.10 27.26
C LYS A 277 -11.41 -25.17 26.96
N HIS A 278 -11.80 -25.30 25.69
CA HIS A 278 -13.20 -25.32 25.28
C HIS A 278 -13.87 -26.68 25.60
N ARG A 279 -15.12 -26.65 26.07
CA ARG A 279 -15.86 -27.87 26.49
C ARG A 279 -15.99 -28.93 25.39
N PHE A 280 -15.96 -28.54 24.11
CA PHE A 280 -15.96 -29.48 22.99
C PHE A 280 -14.74 -30.43 22.98
N VAL A 281 -13.54 -29.89 23.18
CA VAL A 281 -12.28 -30.67 23.12
C VAL A 281 -11.92 -31.31 24.46
N LEU A 282 -12.42 -30.75 25.57
CA LEU A 282 -12.27 -31.28 26.93
C LEU A 282 -13.33 -32.33 27.33
N ARG A 283 -14.41 -32.51 26.57
CA ARG A 283 -15.44 -33.52 26.90
C ARG A 283 -14.82 -34.92 26.90
N GLU A 284 -15.11 -35.67 27.96
CA GLU A 284 -14.68 -37.06 28.11
C GLU A 284 -15.12 -37.92 26.92
N ARG A 285 -14.22 -38.83 26.51
CA ARG A 285 -14.35 -39.69 25.34
C ARG A 285 -13.46 -40.92 25.53
N PRO A 286 -13.78 -42.08 24.92
CA PRO A 286 -12.89 -43.25 25.00
C PRO A 286 -11.49 -42.92 24.47
N PRO A 287 -10.41 -43.39 25.11
CA PRO A 287 -9.04 -43.16 24.64
C PRO A 287 -8.79 -43.83 23.29
N THR A 288 -9.58 -44.86 22.96
CA THR A 288 -9.50 -45.64 21.72
C THR A 288 -10.12 -44.96 20.51
N VAL A 289 -10.81 -43.81 20.64
CA VAL A 289 -11.60 -43.20 19.53
C VAL A 289 -10.86 -43.09 18.20
N ILE A 290 -9.56 -42.75 18.21
CA ILE A 290 -8.77 -42.70 16.97
C ILE A 290 -8.31 -44.12 16.52
N MET A 291 -8.04 -45.05 17.44
CA MET A 291 -7.79 -46.46 17.12
C MET A 291 -9.00 -47.09 16.43
N ASP A 292 -10.18 -46.93 17.03
CA ASP A 292 -11.44 -47.50 16.56
C ASP A 292 -11.81 -46.93 15.18
N LEU A 293 -11.58 -45.62 14.99
CA LEU A 293 -11.71 -44.94 13.70
C LEU A 293 -10.71 -45.48 12.65
N ILE A 294 -9.44 -45.67 13.01
CA ILE A 294 -8.42 -46.22 12.10
C ILE A 294 -8.77 -47.65 11.71
N GLN A 295 -9.09 -48.52 12.68
CA GLN A 295 -9.45 -49.91 12.44
C GLN A 295 -10.69 -50.02 11.55
N ARG A 296 -11.77 -49.31 11.91
CA ARG A 296 -12.99 -49.19 11.10
C ARG A 296 -12.72 -48.68 9.68
N THR A 297 -11.68 -47.87 9.48
CA THR A 297 -11.25 -47.39 8.16
C THR A 297 -10.47 -48.45 7.39
N LYS A 298 -9.52 -49.15 8.03
CA LYS A 298 -8.81 -50.30 7.43
C LYS A 298 -9.81 -51.37 6.97
N ASP A 299 -10.76 -51.72 7.83
CA ASP A 299 -11.82 -52.70 7.55
C ASP A 299 -12.70 -52.25 6.39
N ALA A 300 -13.21 -51.00 6.43
CA ALA A 300 -14.00 -50.43 5.33
C ALA A 300 -13.23 -50.36 4.00
N VAL A 301 -11.89 -50.22 4.01
CA VAL A 301 -11.07 -50.26 2.78
C VAL A 301 -11.01 -51.67 2.20
N ARG A 302 -10.93 -52.73 3.02
CA ARG A 302 -10.91 -54.12 2.52
C ARG A 302 -12.22 -54.52 1.82
N GLU A 303 -13.34 -53.92 2.23
CA GLU A 303 -14.67 -54.11 1.63
C GLU A 303 -14.98 -53.18 0.42
N LEU A 304 -14.02 -52.37 -0.06
CA LEU A 304 -14.24 -51.48 -1.21
C LEU A 304 -14.25 -52.22 -2.55
N ASP A 305 -15.03 -51.69 -3.51
CA ASP A 305 -14.97 -52.16 -4.89
C ASP A 305 -13.56 -51.98 -5.51
N ASN A 306 -13.27 -52.76 -6.56
CA ASN A 306 -11.98 -52.74 -7.27
C ASN A 306 -11.57 -51.36 -7.85
N LEU A 307 -12.50 -50.41 -7.97
CA LEU A 307 -12.25 -49.04 -8.44
C LEU A 307 -11.71 -48.18 -7.29
N GLN A 308 -12.39 -48.23 -6.15
CA GLN A 308 -12.14 -47.42 -4.96
C GLN A 308 -11.02 -48.00 -4.10
N TYR A 309 -10.95 -49.33 -3.97
CA TYR A 309 -9.84 -50.05 -3.34
C TYR A 309 -8.50 -49.69 -3.98
N ARG A 310 -8.44 -49.63 -5.32
CA ARG A 310 -7.23 -49.24 -6.05
C ARG A 310 -6.71 -47.85 -5.67
N LYS A 311 -7.57 -46.92 -5.23
CA LYS A 311 -7.16 -45.63 -4.67
C LYS A 311 -6.80 -45.73 -3.18
N MET A 312 -7.64 -46.39 -2.38
CA MET A 312 -7.55 -46.36 -0.92
C MET A 312 -6.64 -47.43 -0.30
N LYS A 313 -6.11 -48.36 -1.09
CA LYS A 313 -5.11 -49.35 -0.65
C LYS A 313 -3.89 -48.76 0.08
N LYS A 314 -3.60 -47.46 -0.10
CA LYS A 314 -2.57 -46.74 0.68
C LYS A 314 -2.75 -46.85 2.20
N ILE A 315 -4.00 -46.97 2.67
CA ILE A 315 -4.36 -47.17 4.08
C ILE A 315 -3.82 -48.51 4.65
N LEU A 316 -3.51 -49.48 3.78
CA LEU A 316 -3.10 -50.84 4.16
C LEU A 316 -1.62 -51.14 3.86
N PHE A 317 -0.81 -50.15 3.43
CA PHE A 317 0.56 -50.41 2.96
C PHE A 317 1.53 -50.92 4.05
N GLN A 318 1.25 -50.66 5.34
CA GLN A 318 2.03 -51.22 6.44
C GLN A 318 1.77 -52.73 6.67
N GLU A 319 0.62 -53.26 6.25
CA GLU A 319 0.16 -54.62 6.56
C GLU A 319 0.72 -55.70 5.60
N ALA A 320 1.67 -55.36 4.74
CA ALA A 320 2.40 -56.35 3.94
C ALA A 320 3.16 -57.32 4.88
N PRO A 321 2.95 -58.65 4.79
CA PRO A 321 3.29 -59.56 5.87
C PRO A 321 4.79 -59.75 6.09
N ASN A 322 5.26 -59.35 7.27
CA ASN A 322 6.59 -59.70 7.79
C ASN A 322 6.51 -61.07 8.49
N GLY A 323 6.73 -62.16 7.75
CA GLY A 323 6.85 -63.50 8.33
C GLY A 323 7.13 -64.59 7.28
N PRO A 324 8.15 -65.45 7.45
CA PRO A 324 8.36 -66.60 6.58
C PRO A 324 7.42 -67.75 6.99
N GLY A 325 6.56 -68.19 6.07
CA GLY A 325 5.71 -69.37 6.25
C GLY A 325 4.26 -69.07 6.66
N ALA A 326 3.47 -68.61 5.69
CA ALA A 326 2.02 -68.81 5.65
C ALA A 326 1.64 -69.02 4.18
N GLU A 327 1.00 -70.14 3.87
CA GLU A 327 0.64 -70.50 2.49
C GLU A 327 -0.52 -69.61 2.01
N ALA A 328 -0.32 -68.92 0.88
CA ALA A 328 -1.41 -68.33 0.13
C ALA A 328 -2.07 -69.42 -0.74
N PRO A 329 -3.40 -69.42 -0.94
CA PRO A 329 -4.03 -70.31 -1.89
C PRO A 329 -3.48 -70.05 -3.30
N GLU A 330 -3.17 -71.13 -4.02
CA GLU A 330 -2.68 -71.06 -5.39
C GLU A 330 -3.81 -70.61 -6.34
N GLU A 331 -3.60 -69.51 -7.07
CA GLU A 331 -4.27 -69.27 -8.35
C GLU A 331 -3.25 -69.59 -9.45
N GLU A 332 -3.57 -70.55 -10.32
CA GLU A 332 -2.65 -71.08 -11.33
C GLU A 332 -2.38 -70.07 -12.46
N GLU A 333 -1.10 -69.87 -12.81
CA GLU A 333 -0.70 -69.30 -14.09
C GLU A 333 0.41 -70.19 -14.70
N GLU A 334 0.12 -70.88 -15.81
CA GLU A 334 1.03 -71.86 -16.43
C GLU A 334 2.30 -71.20 -16.98
N ALA A 335 3.45 -71.89 -16.85
CA ALA A 335 4.75 -71.42 -17.32
C ALA A 335 5.46 -72.43 -18.23
N GLU A 336 6.06 -71.94 -19.34
CA GLU A 336 7.01 -72.63 -20.23
C GLU A 336 7.87 -71.57 -21.00
N PRO A 337 9.08 -71.86 -21.55
CA PRO A 337 10.26 -71.34 -20.84
C PRO A 337 11.42 -70.75 -21.68
N TYR A 338 12.31 -70.03 -20.98
CA TYR A 338 13.78 -69.98 -21.10
C TYR A 338 14.50 -69.48 -22.40
N MET A 339 15.20 -68.33 -22.32
CA MET A 339 16.64 -68.18 -22.69
C MET A 339 17.18 -66.73 -22.48
N HIS A 340 18.49 -66.57 -22.22
CA HIS A 340 19.14 -65.27 -21.96
C HIS A 340 19.80 -64.61 -23.18
N ARG A 341 19.64 -63.29 -23.35
CA ARG A 341 20.72 -62.35 -23.76
C ARG A 341 20.42 -60.90 -23.33
N ALA A 342 21.45 -60.08 -23.13
CA ALA A 342 21.37 -58.74 -22.54
C ALA A 342 21.04 -57.60 -23.54
N GLY A 343 20.43 -56.51 -23.05
CA GLY A 343 20.21 -55.26 -23.80
C GLY A 343 19.45 -54.20 -22.98
N THR A 344 20.06 -53.05 -22.71
CA THR A 344 19.65 -52.10 -21.64
C THR A 344 18.78 -50.91 -22.13
N LEU A 345 17.92 -50.39 -21.24
CA LEU A 345 17.41 -48.98 -21.10
C LEU A 345 15.97 -48.55 -21.55
N THR A 346 15.09 -48.48 -20.53
CA THR A 346 14.18 -47.36 -20.16
C THR A 346 12.95 -46.97 -21.00
N SER A 347 11.75 -47.01 -20.37
CA SER A 347 10.96 -45.81 -19.96
C SER A 347 9.63 -46.15 -19.21
N LEU A 348 8.77 -45.14 -19.03
CA LEU A 348 7.38 -45.07 -18.49
C LEU A 348 6.47 -46.30 -18.72
N GLU A 349 5.93 -46.96 -17.70
CA GLU A 349 4.87 -46.43 -16.82
C GLU A 349 4.30 -47.62 -16.01
N SER A 350 3.40 -47.42 -15.02
CA SER A 350 2.01 -47.94 -15.15
C SER A 350 1.12 -48.08 -13.91
N SER A 351 0.08 -47.24 -13.91
CA SER A 351 -1.14 -47.57 -14.66
C SER A 351 -1.87 -48.89 -14.42
N HIS A 352 -2.22 -49.13 -13.15
CA HIS A 352 -3.58 -49.58 -12.76
C HIS A 352 -4.06 -48.98 -11.42
N SER A 353 -4.65 -47.78 -11.43
CA SER A 353 -5.44 -47.18 -10.33
C SER A 353 -6.29 -46.01 -10.86
N VAL A 354 -7.40 -45.67 -10.17
CA VAL A 354 -8.53 -44.90 -10.73
C VAL A 354 -8.78 -43.62 -9.90
N PRO A 355 -9.08 -42.46 -10.52
CA PRO A 355 -9.38 -41.26 -9.75
C PRO A 355 -10.75 -41.37 -9.10
N SER A 356 -10.77 -41.16 -7.79
CA SER A 356 -11.93 -40.65 -7.05
C SER A 356 -11.56 -39.25 -6.54
N MET A 357 -12.54 -38.40 -6.22
CA MET A 357 -12.31 -36.96 -6.00
C MET A 357 -11.71 -36.62 -4.62
N SER A 358 -10.39 -36.69 -4.49
CA SER A 358 -9.61 -36.04 -3.40
C SER A 358 -9.06 -34.71 -3.89
N ILE A 359 -9.34 -33.62 -3.16
CA ILE A 359 -9.08 -32.25 -3.62
C ILE A 359 -7.78 -31.75 -2.99
N SER A 360 -6.64 -32.18 -3.54
CA SER A 360 -5.30 -31.71 -3.12
C SER A 360 -5.01 -30.29 -3.65
N ALA A 361 -5.82 -29.31 -3.23
CA ALA A 361 -5.60 -27.91 -3.54
C ALA A 361 -4.39 -27.39 -2.73
N SER A 362 -3.20 -27.50 -3.34
CA SER A 362 -1.93 -27.14 -2.70
C SER A 362 -1.60 -25.65 -2.86
N SER A 363 -1.18 -25.01 -1.77
CA SER A 363 -0.94 -23.56 -1.68
C SER A 363 0.46 -23.13 -2.11
N GLN A 364 0.56 -21.90 -2.65
CA GLN A 364 1.81 -21.15 -2.79
C GLN A 364 1.57 -19.64 -2.67
N SER A 365 2.49 -18.94 -1.99
CA SER A 365 2.74 -17.50 -2.13
C SER A 365 4.20 -17.20 -1.80
N SER A 366 4.84 -16.24 -2.49
CA SER A 366 6.16 -15.74 -2.11
C SER A 366 6.04 -14.56 -1.14
N SER A 367 6.63 -14.70 0.05
CA SER A 367 6.92 -13.57 0.96
C SER A 367 8.13 -12.75 0.49
N VAL A 368 8.16 -11.47 0.88
CA VAL A 368 9.32 -10.56 0.82
C VAL A 368 9.70 -10.13 2.25
N ASN A 369 10.97 -9.81 2.49
CA ASN A 369 11.48 -9.34 3.79
C ASN A 369 11.79 -7.84 3.77
N SER A 370 11.91 -7.23 4.95
CA SER A 370 12.31 -5.83 5.13
C SER A 370 13.00 -5.64 6.48
N LEU A 371 14.13 -4.90 6.47
CA LEU A 371 14.71 -4.08 7.57
C LEU A 371 15.05 -4.78 8.92
N ALA A 372 16.10 -4.40 9.66
CA ALA A 372 17.31 -3.60 9.38
C ALA A 372 18.31 -3.83 10.54
N ASP A 373 19.56 -3.41 10.40
CA ASP A 373 20.39 -2.97 11.54
C ASP A 373 21.50 -2.02 11.07
N ALA A 374 22.21 -1.37 12.00
CA ALA A 374 23.29 -0.42 11.71
C ALA A 374 24.43 -0.49 12.74
N SER A 375 25.68 -0.45 12.24
CA SER A 375 26.90 -0.27 13.05
C SER A 375 28.02 0.28 12.16
N ASP A 376 28.93 1.04 12.76
CA ASP A 376 30.01 1.73 12.07
C ASP A 376 31.09 0.78 11.52
N ASN A 377 31.76 1.20 10.46
CA ASN A 377 33.16 1.62 10.58
C ASN A 377 33.61 2.43 9.35
N GLU A 378 34.60 3.29 9.57
CA GLU A 378 35.35 4.05 8.57
C GLU A 378 36.44 3.15 7.96
N GLU A 379 36.80 3.40 6.70
CA GLU A 379 38.19 3.52 6.24
C GLU A 379 38.20 4.05 4.79
N GLU A 380 39.23 4.85 4.47
CA GLU A 380 39.42 5.56 3.20
C GLU A 380 40.41 4.78 2.31
N GLU A 381 40.33 4.96 0.98
CA GLU A 381 41.51 5.00 0.10
C GLU A 381 41.11 5.62 -1.26
N GLU A 382 42.06 6.35 -1.88
CA GLU A 382 41.86 7.22 -3.06
C GLU A 382 42.60 6.66 -4.32
N GLU A 383 42.96 7.55 -5.26
CA GLU A 383 43.91 7.38 -6.39
C GLU A 383 43.41 6.48 -7.57
N GLU A 384 43.08 7.07 -8.74
CA GLU A 384 43.95 7.49 -9.89
C GLU A 384 44.17 6.32 -10.89
N GLU A 385 43.75 6.42 -12.17
CA GLU A 385 44.33 7.15 -13.32
C GLU A 385 45.71 6.62 -13.80
N GLU A 386 45.74 5.93 -14.96
CA GLU A 386 46.80 5.98 -16.00
C GLU A 386 46.33 5.26 -17.31
N GLU A 387 46.99 5.49 -18.45
CA GLU A 387 46.49 5.23 -19.84
C GLU A 387 47.40 4.30 -20.73
N GLU A 388 47.34 4.45 -22.08
CA GLU A 388 48.16 3.86 -23.19
C GLU A 388 47.84 2.38 -23.62
N GLU A 389 47.40 2.00 -24.85
CA GLU A 389 47.85 2.13 -26.29
C GLU A 389 48.88 1.04 -26.75
N GLU A 390 48.97 0.48 -27.98
CA GLU A 390 48.45 0.70 -29.38
C GLU A 390 47.81 -0.62 -29.96
N GLU A 391 47.13 -0.75 -31.12
CA GLU A 391 46.22 0.11 -31.92
C GLU A 391 44.88 -0.70 -32.16
N GLU A 392 44.41 -1.25 -33.31
CA GLU A 392 44.73 -1.28 -34.75
C GLU A 392 43.40 -1.18 -35.56
N GLY A 393 43.31 -0.27 -36.55
CA GLY A 393 42.13 -0.01 -37.39
C GLY A 393 42.02 -0.89 -38.67
N PRO A 394 41.25 -0.49 -39.72
CA PRO A 394 40.38 0.71 -39.90
C PRO A 394 38.87 0.29 -40.02
N GLU A 395 37.88 1.06 -40.53
CA GLU A 395 37.84 2.30 -41.30
C GLU A 395 36.55 3.15 -41.07
N ALA A 396 36.65 4.40 -41.52
CA ALA A 396 35.66 5.46 -41.80
C ALA A 396 34.46 5.07 -42.73
N ARG A 397 33.40 5.87 -43.00
CA ARG A 397 32.95 7.28 -42.75
C ARG A 397 31.44 7.40 -43.13
N GLU A 398 30.61 8.44 -42.86
CA GLU A 398 30.58 9.65 -42.01
C GLU A 398 29.13 10.22 -41.93
N MET A 399 28.83 11.11 -40.96
CA MET A 399 27.79 12.18 -40.98
C MET A 399 26.27 11.82 -41.12
N ALA A 400 25.30 12.57 -40.55
CA ALA A 400 25.34 13.72 -39.63
C ALA A 400 24.04 13.93 -38.81
N MET A 401 24.20 14.34 -37.54
CA MET A 401 23.58 15.47 -36.81
C MET A 401 22.06 15.80 -36.86
N MET A 402 21.50 16.06 -35.65
CA MET A 402 20.44 17.07 -35.33
C MET A 402 19.00 16.84 -35.87
N GLN A 403 17.90 17.35 -35.28
CA GLN A 403 17.62 18.01 -33.98
C GLN A 403 16.12 17.83 -33.59
N GLU A 404 15.78 18.20 -32.34
CA GLU A 404 14.49 18.72 -31.79
C GLU A 404 13.13 18.55 -32.51
N GLY A 405 12.05 18.34 -31.72
CA GLY A 405 10.66 18.63 -32.12
C GLY A 405 9.57 17.90 -31.32
N GLU A 406 8.72 18.64 -30.60
CA GLU A 406 7.53 18.11 -29.89
C GLU A 406 6.21 18.29 -30.69
N HIS A 407 5.10 17.78 -30.11
CA HIS A 407 3.70 18.23 -30.26
C HIS A 407 2.67 17.40 -31.08
N THR A 408 1.94 16.56 -30.33
CA THR A 408 0.45 16.50 -30.22
C THR A 408 -0.52 16.44 -31.43
N VAL A 409 -1.15 15.24 -31.58
CA VAL A 409 -2.60 14.94 -31.77
C VAL A 409 -3.43 15.56 -32.93
N THR A 410 -4.09 14.69 -33.74
CA THR A 410 -5.52 14.68 -34.21
C THR A 410 -5.78 14.23 -35.69
N SER A 411 -6.76 13.31 -35.83
CA SER A 411 -7.82 13.21 -36.87
C SER A 411 -7.57 12.99 -38.40
N HIS A 412 -7.90 11.77 -38.86
CA HIS A 412 -8.77 11.37 -39.99
C HIS A 412 -8.76 12.07 -41.40
N SER A 413 -8.40 11.27 -42.43
CA SER A 413 -9.12 11.04 -43.74
C SER A 413 -9.22 12.22 -44.77
N SER A 414 -9.37 12.09 -46.10
CA SER A 414 -9.92 11.05 -47.02
C SER A 414 -9.45 11.22 -48.51
N ILE A 415 -10.17 10.58 -49.49
CA ILE A 415 -10.12 10.73 -50.98
C ILE A 415 -9.01 9.85 -51.64
N ILE A 416 -9.08 9.15 -52.80
CA ILE A 416 -9.90 8.99 -54.05
C ILE A 416 -10.40 7.50 -54.15
N HIS A 417 -11.66 7.08 -54.46
CA HIS A 417 -12.50 7.04 -55.71
C HIS A 417 -12.04 6.06 -56.85
N ARG A 418 -12.88 5.27 -57.57
CA ARG A 418 -14.29 4.83 -57.41
C ARG A 418 -14.64 3.54 -58.25
N LEU A 419 -15.75 2.87 -57.85
CA LEU A 419 -16.55 1.70 -58.36
C LEU A 419 -16.94 1.65 -59.88
N PRO A 420 -17.55 0.57 -60.47
CA PRO A 420 -18.53 -0.45 -59.93
C PRO A 420 -18.24 -1.94 -60.31
N GLY A 421 -19.09 -2.98 -60.10
CA GLY A 421 -20.52 -3.08 -59.70
C GLY A 421 -20.95 -4.49 -59.19
N SER A 422 -22.25 -4.85 -59.25
CA SER A 422 -22.90 -6.01 -58.59
C SER A 422 -23.34 -7.16 -59.53
N ASP A 423 -23.76 -8.33 -58.97
CA ASP A 423 -25.13 -8.90 -59.10
C ASP A 423 -25.29 -10.29 -58.40
N ASN A 424 -26.49 -10.89 -58.46
CA ASN A 424 -26.99 -12.04 -57.66
C ASN A 424 -27.94 -12.96 -58.48
N LEU A 425 -28.35 -14.13 -57.93
CA LEU A 425 -29.39 -15.08 -58.43
C LEU A 425 -29.00 -15.90 -59.70
N TYR A 426 -29.40 -17.17 -59.95
CA TYR A 426 -30.61 -17.95 -59.57
C TYR A 426 -30.32 -19.48 -59.34
N ASP A 427 -31.37 -20.33 -59.27
CA ASP A 427 -31.44 -21.74 -58.81
C ASP A 427 -30.87 -22.91 -59.68
N ASP A 428 -30.69 -24.07 -59.01
CA ASP A 428 -31.06 -25.50 -59.29
C ASP A 428 -31.58 -25.93 -60.71
N PRO A 429 -31.56 -27.23 -61.17
CA PRO A 429 -31.53 -28.46 -60.35
C PRO A 429 -30.89 -29.79 -60.90
N TYR A 430 -30.99 -30.84 -60.07
CA TYR A 430 -31.21 -32.28 -60.39
C TYR A 430 -30.03 -33.32 -60.45
N GLN A 431 -30.45 -34.60 -60.36
CA GLN A 431 -29.73 -35.88 -60.07
C GLN A 431 -29.69 -36.83 -61.32
N PRO A 432 -29.19 -38.10 -61.27
CA PRO A 432 -27.91 -38.66 -60.76
C PRO A 432 -27.22 -39.73 -61.68
N GLU A 433 -26.14 -40.38 -61.17
CA GLU A 433 -25.71 -41.79 -61.36
C GLU A 433 -24.84 -42.35 -62.54
N MET A 434 -23.83 -43.17 -62.15
CA MET A 434 -23.24 -44.41 -62.73
C MET A 434 -22.35 -44.48 -64.02
N THR A 435 -21.01 -44.56 -63.81
CA THR A 435 -20.00 -45.52 -64.40
C THR A 435 -19.68 -45.59 -65.93
N PRO A 436 -18.59 -46.26 -66.41
CA PRO A 436 -17.24 -46.57 -65.88
C PRO A 436 -16.05 -46.13 -66.83
N GLY A 437 -14.80 -46.57 -66.59
CA GLY A 437 -13.55 -46.26 -67.37
C GLY A 437 -13.25 -47.20 -68.58
N PRO A 438 -11.98 -47.48 -69.04
CA PRO A 438 -10.64 -47.22 -68.41
C PRO A 438 -9.41 -46.84 -69.34
N LEU A 439 -8.22 -46.60 -68.71
CA LEU A 439 -6.77 -46.83 -69.11
C LEU A 439 -6.23 -46.64 -70.58
N GLN A 440 -5.04 -46.07 -70.86
CA GLN A 440 -3.67 -46.67 -70.75
C GLN A 440 -2.48 -45.67 -71.04
N GLN A 441 -1.21 -46.11 -71.04
CA GLN A 441 0.11 -45.38 -71.18
C GLN A 441 0.98 -45.94 -72.37
N PRO A 442 2.29 -45.60 -72.69
CA PRO A 442 3.36 -44.83 -71.96
C PRO A 442 4.42 -43.95 -72.73
N ALA A 443 5.27 -43.23 -71.96
CA ALA A 443 6.67 -42.74 -72.25
C ALA A 443 6.93 -41.58 -73.27
N ALA A 444 8.17 -41.17 -73.62
CA ALA A 444 9.33 -40.50 -72.91
C ALA A 444 10.46 -40.17 -73.96
N PRO A 445 11.75 -39.76 -73.70
CA PRO A 445 12.45 -39.07 -72.57
C PRO A 445 13.51 -37.93 -72.97
N ALA A 446 14.07 -37.20 -71.97
CA ALA A 446 15.47 -36.65 -71.87
C ALA A 446 16.04 -35.53 -72.83
N PRO A 447 17.14 -34.80 -72.48
CA PRO A 447 17.54 -34.18 -71.18
C PRO A 447 18.27 -32.78 -71.26
N THR A 448 18.34 -31.98 -70.17
CA THR A 448 19.55 -31.18 -69.73
C THR A 448 19.39 -30.35 -68.41
N SER A 449 20.53 -30.00 -67.78
CA SER A 449 20.86 -28.95 -66.76
C SER A 449 20.37 -28.98 -65.28
N THR A 450 21.36 -29.10 -64.36
CA THR A 450 21.62 -28.35 -63.07
C THR A 450 20.56 -28.23 -61.94
N THR A 451 20.87 -28.27 -60.62
CA THR A 451 21.88 -28.97 -59.75
C THR A 451 21.63 -28.68 -58.24
N SER A 452 22.08 -29.58 -57.33
CA SER A 452 22.32 -29.38 -55.86
C SER A 452 21.11 -29.29 -54.89
N SER A 453 21.27 -29.45 -53.55
CA SER A 453 21.62 -30.70 -52.83
C SER A 453 21.51 -30.62 -51.28
N ALA A 454 20.80 -31.58 -50.66
CA ALA A 454 21.07 -32.28 -49.38
C ALA A 454 21.36 -31.57 -48.01
N ARG A 455 21.17 -32.34 -46.91
CA ARG A 455 21.40 -32.05 -45.45
C ARG A 455 20.30 -31.19 -44.79
N ARG A 456 19.88 -31.37 -43.52
CA ARG A 456 20.18 -32.29 -42.37
C ARG A 456 18.82 -32.84 -41.85
N ARG A 457 18.60 -33.95 -41.11
CA ARG A 457 19.35 -34.91 -40.26
C ARG A 457 19.68 -34.46 -38.81
N ALA A 458 19.27 -35.29 -37.82
CA ALA A 458 19.25 -35.10 -36.35
C ALA A 458 18.28 -34.00 -35.87
N TYR A 459 17.49 -34.15 -34.80
CA TYR A 459 17.75 -34.78 -33.50
C TYR A 459 16.56 -35.61 -32.92
N CYS A 460 16.84 -36.37 -31.84
CA CYS A 460 15.90 -36.90 -30.83
C CYS A 460 14.62 -37.63 -31.27
N ARG A 461 14.68 -38.97 -31.38
CA ARG A 461 13.50 -39.84 -31.25
C ARG A 461 13.88 -41.22 -30.70
N ASN A 462 13.76 -41.39 -29.38
CA ASN A 462 13.65 -42.67 -28.63
C ASN A 462 13.77 -42.42 -27.11
N ARG A 463 12.71 -42.70 -26.33
CA ARG A 463 12.81 -43.32 -24.99
C ARG A 463 11.43 -43.68 -24.43
N ASP A 464 10.85 -44.74 -24.99
CA ASP A 464 9.64 -45.41 -24.49
C ASP A 464 9.90 -46.94 -24.37
N HIS A 465 10.05 -47.43 -23.14
CA HIS A 465 9.27 -48.60 -22.67
C HIS A 465 8.20 -47.98 -21.72
N PHE A 466 7.37 -48.65 -20.91
CA PHE A 466 6.83 -50.01 -20.73
C PHE A 466 5.51 -49.85 -19.93
N ALA A 467 4.34 -49.68 -20.57
CA ALA A 467 3.10 -49.36 -19.84
C ALA A 467 2.14 -50.56 -19.68
N THR A 468 1.91 -51.05 -18.45
CA THR A 468 0.75 -51.93 -18.16
C THR A 468 -0.59 -51.19 -18.37
N ILE A 469 -1.62 -51.96 -18.66
CA ILE A 469 -2.63 -51.59 -19.67
C ILE A 469 -3.88 -51.01 -19.01
N ARG A 470 -3.81 -49.76 -18.51
CA ARG A 470 -5.02 -48.96 -18.22
C ARG A 470 -5.90 -48.90 -19.48
N THR A 471 -7.19 -49.17 -19.32
CA THR A 471 -8.17 -48.98 -20.40
C THR A 471 -8.23 -47.51 -20.81
N ALA A 472 -8.24 -47.24 -22.13
CA ALA A 472 -8.11 -45.88 -22.67
C ALA A 472 -9.12 -44.87 -22.09
N SER A 473 -10.37 -45.29 -21.86
CA SER A 473 -11.42 -44.48 -21.20
C SER A 473 -11.02 -43.93 -19.83
N LEU A 474 -10.12 -44.61 -19.12
CA LEU A 474 -9.70 -44.28 -17.76
C LEU A 474 -8.53 -43.30 -17.79
N VAL A 475 -7.63 -43.45 -18.79
CA VAL A 475 -6.54 -42.51 -19.09
C VAL A 475 -7.09 -41.18 -19.59
N SER A 476 -8.00 -41.18 -20.57
CA SER A 476 -8.62 -39.94 -21.07
C SER A 476 -9.34 -39.15 -19.98
N ARG A 477 -9.98 -39.84 -19.03
CA ARG A 477 -10.63 -39.21 -17.87
C ARG A 477 -9.61 -38.62 -16.89
N GLN A 478 -8.53 -39.34 -16.58
CA GLN A 478 -7.46 -38.81 -15.72
C GLN A 478 -6.76 -37.59 -16.34
N ILE A 479 -6.52 -37.61 -17.66
CA ILE A 479 -5.99 -36.45 -18.39
C ILE A 479 -6.95 -35.27 -18.27
N GLN A 480 -8.24 -35.46 -18.56
CA GLN A 480 -9.22 -34.38 -18.54
C GLN A 480 -9.46 -33.78 -17.14
N GLU A 481 -9.52 -34.62 -16.10
CA GLU A 481 -9.60 -34.16 -14.70
C GLU A 481 -8.31 -33.42 -14.29
N HIS A 482 -7.13 -33.91 -14.68
CA HIS A 482 -5.85 -33.23 -14.44
C HIS A 482 -5.71 -31.91 -15.23
N GLU A 483 -6.24 -31.82 -16.45
CA GLU A 483 -6.25 -30.62 -17.29
C GLU A 483 -7.11 -29.52 -16.69
N GLN A 484 -8.34 -29.82 -16.23
CA GLN A 484 -9.19 -28.86 -15.51
C GLN A 484 -8.46 -28.27 -14.29
N ASP A 485 -7.91 -29.18 -13.48
CA ASP A 485 -7.27 -28.88 -12.21
C ASP A 485 -5.93 -28.13 -12.41
N SER A 486 -5.21 -28.42 -13.50
CA SER A 486 -4.03 -27.66 -13.96
C SER A 486 -4.39 -26.28 -14.51
N ALA A 487 -5.45 -26.16 -15.31
CA ALA A 487 -5.86 -24.88 -15.91
C ALA A 487 -6.40 -23.89 -14.87
N LEU A 488 -7.06 -24.38 -13.80
CA LEU A 488 -7.43 -23.58 -12.63
C LEU A 488 -6.19 -23.14 -11.84
N ARG A 489 -5.20 -24.03 -11.65
CA ARG A 489 -3.91 -23.69 -11.03
C ARG A 489 -3.14 -22.64 -11.83
N GLU A 490 -3.14 -22.71 -13.17
CA GLU A 490 -2.46 -21.74 -14.03
C GLU A 490 -3.11 -20.35 -13.98
N GLN A 491 -4.45 -20.27 -14.04
CA GLN A 491 -5.18 -19.01 -13.85
C GLN A 491 -4.87 -18.36 -12.48
N LEU A 492 -4.91 -19.14 -11.39
CA LEU A 492 -4.58 -18.64 -10.05
C LEU A 492 -3.10 -18.26 -9.92
N SER A 493 -2.19 -18.94 -10.59
CA SER A 493 -0.77 -18.59 -10.65
C SER A 493 -0.53 -17.27 -11.40
N GLY A 494 -1.21 -17.07 -12.54
CA GLY A 494 -1.20 -15.83 -13.30
C GLY A 494 -1.76 -14.65 -12.50
N TYR A 495 -2.92 -14.84 -11.86
CA TYR A 495 -3.55 -13.83 -10.99
C TYR A 495 -2.64 -13.46 -9.80
N LYS A 496 -2.05 -14.45 -9.11
CA LYS A 496 -1.07 -14.22 -8.04
C LYS A 496 0.16 -13.46 -8.54
N ARG A 497 0.68 -13.79 -9.73
CA ARG A 497 1.82 -13.07 -10.34
C ARG A 497 1.50 -11.61 -10.63
N MET A 498 0.31 -11.34 -11.20
CA MET A 498 -0.21 -9.99 -11.43
C MET A 498 -0.33 -9.19 -10.12
N ARG A 499 -0.94 -9.75 -9.08
CA ARG A 499 -1.06 -9.08 -7.76
C ARG A 499 0.32 -8.79 -7.12
N ARG A 500 1.30 -9.71 -7.22
CA ARG A 500 2.69 -9.45 -6.79
C ARG A 500 3.36 -8.33 -7.60
N GLN A 501 3.09 -8.26 -8.90
CA GLN A 501 3.61 -7.19 -9.77
C GLN A 501 3.01 -5.83 -9.40
N HIS A 502 1.70 -5.76 -9.13
CA HIS A 502 1.01 -4.55 -8.67
C HIS A 502 1.63 -4.02 -7.37
N GLN A 503 1.83 -4.91 -6.39
CA GLN A 503 2.48 -4.55 -5.12
C GLN A 503 3.93 -4.06 -5.33
N LYS A 504 4.71 -4.71 -6.21
CA LYS A 504 6.06 -4.25 -6.57
C LYS A 504 6.05 -2.86 -7.23
N GLN A 505 5.06 -2.57 -8.07
CA GLN A 505 4.93 -1.27 -8.74
C GLN A 505 4.59 -0.14 -7.76
N LEU A 506 3.72 -0.39 -6.78
CA LEU A 506 3.43 0.57 -5.70
C LEU A 506 4.65 0.83 -4.82
N LEU A 507 5.33 -0.23 -4.33
CA LEU A 507 6.54 -0.08 -3.51
C LEU A 507 7.68 0.65 -4.26
N ALA A 508 7.85 0.39 -5.56
CA ALA A 508 8.83 1.09 -6.39
C ALA A 508 8.47 2.58 -6.59
N LEU A 509 7.17 2.89 -6.73
CA LEU A 509 6.70 4.28 -6.77
C LEU A 509 6.97 4.98 -5.44
N GLU A 510 6.52 4.41 -4.31
CA GLU A 510 6.73 4.96 -2.96
C GLU A 510 8.20 5.22 -2.64
N SER A 511 9.09 4.29 -3.04
CA SER A 511 10.55 4.48 -2.89
C SER A 511 11.07 5.66 -3.71
N ARG A 512 10.55 5.88 -4.92
CA ARG A 512 10.94 7.03 -5.76
C ARG A 512 10.39 8.35 -5.20
N LEU A 513 9.12 8.38 -4.79
CA LEU A 513 8.50 9.58 -4.19
C LEU A 513 9.19 9.97 -2.87
N ARG A 514 9.72 9.00 -2.12
CA ARG A 514 10.55 9.24 -0.94
C ARG A 514 11.86 9.97 -1.30
N GLY A 515 12.60 9.48 -2.30
CA GLY A 515 13.81 10.13 -2.81
C GLY A 515 13.54 11.53 -3.35
N GLU A 516 12.51 11.71 -4.18
CA GLU A 516 12.05 13.01 -4.69
C GLU A 516 11.81 14.04 -3.55
N ARG A 517 11.26 13.58 -2.42
CA ARG A 517 10.98 14.41 -1.23
C ARG A 517 12.25 14.75 -0.45
N GLU A 518 13.19 13.82 -0.33
CA GLU A 518 14.48 14.01 0.32
C GLU A 518 15.39 14.96 -0.50
N GLU A 519 15.45 14.80 -1.81
CA GLU A 519 16.08 15.75 -2.74
C GLU A 519 15.47 17.16 -2.63
N HIS A 520 14.14 17.25 -2.56
CA HIS A 520 13.44 18.53 -2.41
C HIS A 520 13.80 19.19 -1.08
N SER A 521 13.77 18.45 0.03
CA SER A 521 14.15 18.97 1.35
C SER A 521 15.60 19.46 1.38
N ALA A 522 16.54 18.69 0.82
CA ALA A 522 17.95 19.08 0.69
C ALA A 522 18.15 20.30 -0.21
N ARG A 523 17.28 20.52 -1.20
CA ARG A 523 17.30 21.70 -2.09
C ARG A 523 16.81 22.96 -1.39
N LEU A 524 15.71 22.86 -0.62
CA LEU A 524 15.17 23.98 0.17
C LEU A 524 16.15 24.43 1.26
N GLN A 525 16.80 23.48 1.93
CA GLN A 525 17.81 23.76 2.97
C GLN A 525 18.98 24.57 2.40
N ARG A 526 19.54 24.16 1.25
CA ARG A 526 20.63 24.89 0.58
C ARG A 526 20.20 26.30 0.12
N GLU A 527 18.95 26.50 -0.31
CA GLU A 527 18.42 27.82 -0.65
C GLU A 527 18.34 28.74 0.59
N LEU A 528 17.94 28.22 1.76
CA LEU A 528 17.92 28.96 3.03
C LEU A 528 19.33 29.31 3.52
N GLU A 529 20.28 28.37 3.43
CA GLU A 529 21.67 28.56 3.86
C GLU A 529 22.38 29.60 3.00
N ALA A 530 22.23 29.54 1.67
CA ALA A 530 22.79 30.52 0.75
C ALA A 530 22.25 31.95 1.00
N GLN A 531 20.95 32.07 1.29
CA GLN A 531 20.33 33.36 1.63
C GLN A 531 20.83 33.91 2.96
N ARG A 532 20.96 33.06 3.99
CA ARG A 532 21.52 33.46 5.30
C ARG A 532 22.99 33.90 5.20
N ALA A 533 23.81 33.20 4.42
CA ALA A 533 25.18 33.61 4.13
C ALA A 533 25.23 34.98 3.41
N GLY A 534 24.35 35.20 2.42
CA GLY A 534 24.21 36.48 1.72
C GLY A 534 23.82 37.63 2.65
N PHE A 535 22.82 37.45 3.52
CA PHE A 535 22.41 38.46 4.50
C PHE A 535 23.50 38.77 5.54
N GLY A 536 24.28 37.77 5.95
CA GLY A 536 25.45 37.95 6.81
C GLY A 536 26.51 38.85 6.16
N ALA A 537 26.87 38.55 4.92
CA ALA A 537 27.84 39.34 4.15
C ALA A 537 27.35 40.79 3.90
N GLU A 538 26.06 40.99 3.62
CA GLU A 538 25.47 42.34 3.54
C GLU A 538 25.56 43.09 4.88
N ALA A 539 25.22 42.44 5.99
CA ALA A 539 25.21 43.04 7.32
C ALA A 539 26.62 43.45 7.77
N GLU A 540 27.63 42.61 7.51
CA GLU A 540 29.03 42.98 7.72
C GLU A 540 29.46 44.18 6.88
N LYS A 541 29.14 44.17 5.58
CA LYS A 541 29.47 45.27 4.65
C LYS A 541 28.84 46.59 5.09
N LEU A 542 27.61 46.56 5.61
CA LEU A 542 26.92 47.71 6.18
C LEU A 542 27.61 48.20 7.47
N SER A 543 27.90 47.29 8.41
CA SER A 543 28.59 47.61 9.67
C SER A 543 29.98 48.23 9.44
N ARG A 544 30.77 47.66 8.53
CA ARG A 544 32.09 48.21 8.14
C ARG A 544 31.97 49.61 7.52
N ARG A 545 30.92 49.87 6.72
CA ARG A 545 30.61 51.21 6.18
C ARG A 545 30.17 52.19 7.28
N HIS A 546 29.34 51.77 8.23
CA HIS A 546 28.89 52.62 9.34
C HIS A 546 30.07 53.03 10.24
N GLN A 547 30.97 52.10 10.56
CA GLN A 547 32.22 52.42 11.27
C GLN A 547 33.07 53.44 10.50
N ALA A 548 33.32 53.22 9.21
CA ALA A 548 34.12 54.12 8.39
C ALA A 548 33.54 55.55 8.29
N ILE A 549 32.21 55.68 8.27
CA ILE A 549 31.52 56.98 8.35
C ILE A 549 31.74 57.63 9.71
N GLY A 550 31.51 56.90 10.82
CA GLY A 550 31.68 57.42 12.18
C GLY A 550 33.12 57.88 12.46
N GLU A 551 34.13 57.10 12.05
CA GLU A 551 35.54 57.49 12.18
C GLU A 551 35.89 58.72 11.34
N LYS A 552 35.37 58.82 10.12
CA LYS A 552 35.62 59.96 9.23
C LYS A 552 35.05 61.26 9.81
N GLU A 553 33.79 61.24 10.25
CA GLU A 553 33.13 62.43 10.80
C GLU A 553 33.72 62.81 12.17
N ALA A 554 34.16 61.84 12.99
CA ALA A 554 34.91 62.13 14.22
C ALA A 554 36.25 62.84 13.94
N ARG A 555 37.01 62.39 12.93
CA ARG A 555 38.26 63.06 12.49
C ARG A 555 37.97 64.45 11.91
N ALA A 556 36.88 64.62 11.16
CA ALA A 556 36.47 65.91 10.61
C ALA A 556 36.09 66.92 11.71
N ALA A 557 35.28 66.51 12.69
CA ALA A 557 34.90 67.35 13.83
C ALA A 557 36.12 67.84 14.63
N GLN A 558 37.11 66.96 14.88
CA GLN A 558 38.37 67.36 15.53
C GLN A 558 39.19 68.36 14.71
N ALA A 559 39.18 68.24 13.38
CA ALA A 559 39.90 69.16 12.49
C ALA A 559 39.23 70.55 12.45
N GLU A 560 37.90 70.62 12.40
CA GLU A 560 37.15 71.88 12.44
C GLU A 560 37.18 72.53 13.83
N GLU A 561 37.17 71.77 14.94
CA GLU A 561 37.37 72.30 16.29
C GLU A 561 38.71 73.04 16.40
N ARG A 562 39.80 72.45 15.89
CA ARG A 562 41.14 73.08 15.88
C ARG A 562 41.17 74.37 15.06
N LYS A 563 40.51 74.41 13.89
CA LYS A 563 40.39 75.63 13.08
C LYS A 563 39.59 76.72 13.81
N PHE A 564 38.49 76.35 14.46
CA PHE A 564 37.66 77.27 15.24
C PHE A 564 38.42 77.89 16.42
N GLN A 565 39.16 77.07 17.17
CA GLN A 565 40.07 77.54 18.23
C GLN A 565 41.13 78.49 17.70
N GLN A 566 41.80 78.15 16.59
CA GLN A 566 42.81 79.00 15.94
C GLN A 566 42.22 80.33 15.45
N HIS A 567 40.97 80.33 14.95
CA HIS A 567 40.28 81.55 14.52
C HIS A 567 40.06 82.51 15.69
N ILE A 568 39.53 82.03 16.82
CA ILE A 568 39.30 82.86 18.02
C ILE A 568 40.64 83.38 18.57
N LEU A 569 41.66 82.54 18.72
CA LEU A 569 42.99 82.98 19.17
C LEU A 569 43.61 84.02 18.20
N GLY A 570 43.38 83.88 16.90
CA GLY A 570 43.78 84.84 15.88
C GLY A 570 43.04 86.18 15.96
N GLN A 571 41.75 86.17 16.35
CA GLN A 571 41.00 87.40 16.65
C GLN A 571 41.52 88.06 17.93
N GLN A 572 41.69 87.30 19.02
CA GLN A 572 42.13 87.80 20.32
C GLN A 572 43.51 88.46 20.25
N LYS A 573 44.43 87.89 19.45
CA LYS A 573 45.74 88.49 19.16
C LYS A 573 45.64 89.84 18.44
N LYS A 574 44.65 90.03 17.55
CA LYS A 574 44.40 91.32 16.87
C LYS A 574 43.82 92.36 17.83
N GLU A 575 42.86 91.96 18.66
CA GLU A 575 42.27 92.83 19.69
C GLU A 575 43.32 93.30 20.71
N LEU A 576 44.17 92.39 21.19
CA LEU A 576 45.26 92.72 22.11
C LEU A 576 46.28 93.67 21.45
N ALA A 577 46.66 93.42 20.20
CA ALA A 577 47.53 94.33 19.45
C ALA A 577 46.89 95.72 19.24
N ALA A 578 45.58 95.78 19.00
CA ALA A 578 44.83 97.03 18.89
C ALA A 578 44.75 97.80 20.22
N LEU A 579 44.54 97.10 21.35
CA LEU A 579 44.60 97.71 22.68
C LEU A 579 45.99 98.29 22.95
N LEU A 580 47.07 97.53 22.71
CA LEU A 580 48.44 97.99 22.92
C LEU A 580 48.80 99.19 22.02
N GLU A 581 48.30 99.26 20.79
CA GLU A 581 48.45 100.45 19.93
C GLU A 581 47.59 101.64 20.40
N ALA A 582 46.39 101.41 20.94
CA ALA A 582 45.58 102.46 21.54
C ALA A 582 46.26 103.02 22.80
N GLN A 583 46.75 102.16 23.69
CA GLN A 583 47.49 102.54 24.90
C GLN A 583 48.78 103.31 24.59
N LYS A 584 49.51 102.97 23.51
CA LYS A 584 50.65 103.79 23.04
C LYS A 584 50.23 105.19 22.58
N ARG A 585 49.03 105.36 22.00
CA ARG A 585 48.51 106.66 21.56
C ARG A 585 48.02 107.50 22.74
N THR A 586 47.25 106.92 23.66
CA THR A 586 46.80 107.61 24.88
C THR A 586 47.97 107.95 25.79
N TYR A 587 48.99 107.08 25.90
CA TYR A 587 50.23 107.38 26.62
C TYR A 587 50.99 108.58 26.02
N LYS A 588 51.05 108.72 24.69
CA LYS A 588 51.65 109.90 24.05
C LYS A 588 50.86 111.17 24.38
N LEU A 589 49.55 111.16 24.19
CA LEU A 589 48.68 112.32 24.45
C LEU A 589 48.70 112.73 25.93
N ARG A 590 48.57 111.78 26.86
CA ARG A 590 48.63 112.06 28.30
C ARG A 590 50.04 112.51 28.72
N LYS A 591 51.11 112.00 28.09
CA LYS A 591 52.50 112.50 28.28
C LYS A 591 52.70 113.92 27.75
N GLU A 592 51.85 114.41 26.85
CA GLU A 592 51.88 115.80 26.38
C GLU A 592 51.08 116.71 27.31
N GLN A 593 49.87 116.32 27.71
CA GLN A 593 49.11 116.99 28.77
C GLN A 593 49.88 117.09 30.09
N LEU A 594 50.56 116.02 30.52
CA LEU A 594 51.43 116.02 31.72
C LEU A 594 52.71 116.90 31.58
N LYS A 595 52.98 117.50 30.41
CA LYS A 595 53.96 118.60 30.27
C LYS A 595 53.27 119.97 30.35
N GLU A 596 52.08 120.12 29.78
CA GLU A 596 51.29 121.36 29.81
C GLU A 596 50.86 121.67 31.25
N GLU A 597 50.30 120.68 31.97
CA GLU A 597 50.02 120.72 33.41
C GLU A 597 51.27 121.06 34.26
N LEU A 598 52.47 120.76 33.75
CA LEU A 598 53.75 121.05 34.40
C LEU A 598 54.29 122.46 34.08
N GLN A 599 53.80 123.09 33.01
CA GLN A 599 54.12 124.46 32.59
C GLN A 599 53.23 125.51 33.26
N GLU A 600 51.94 125.21 33.51
CA GLU A 600 51.02 126.12 34.21
C GLU A 600 51.42 126.41 35.67
N ASN A 601 52.28 125.58 36.27
CA ASN A 601 52.74 125.70 37.65
C ASN A 601 54.23 126.11 37.75
N PRO A 602 54.57 127.41 37.74
CA PRO A 602 55.96 127.88 37.74
C PRO A 602 56.69 127.77 39.09
N SER A 603 55.99 127.51 40.20
CA SER A 603 56.52 127.61 41.58
C SER A 603 56.89 126.28 42.27
N THR A 604 56.64 125.12 41.66
CA THR A 604 56.86 123.81 42.32
C THR A 604 58.32 123.30 42.26
N PRO A 605 58.90 122.80 43.37
CA PRO A 605 60.27 122.30 43.44
C PRO A 605 60.61 121.16 42.46
N LYS A 606 61.86 121.14 41.97
CA LYS A 606 62.35 120.13 41.00
C LYS A 606 62.21 118.68 41.48
N ARG A 607 62.38 118.42 42.79
CA ARG A 607 62.27 117.08 43.37
C ARG A 607 60.83 116.57 43.35
N GLU A 608 59.90 117.40 43.81
CA GLU A 608 58.47 117.08 43.83
C GLU A 608 57.91 116.90 42.41
N LYS A 609 58.33 117.73 41.44
CA LYS A 609 57.97 117.52 40.03
C LYS A 609 58.45 116.16 39.48
N ALA A 610 59.61 115.65 39.92
CA ALA A 610 60.09 114.33 39.53
C ALA A 610 59.32 113.18 40.21
N GLU A 611 59.06 113.28 41.51
CA GLU A 611 58.29 112.29 42.27
C GLU A 611 56.81 112.25 41.83
N TRP A 612 56.21 113.40 41.45
CA TRP A 612 54.87 113.48 40.87
C TRP A 612 54.80 112.85 39.47
N LEU A 613 55.75 113.16 38.58
CA LEU A 613 55.82 112.52 37.25
C LEU A 613 56.03 111.00 37.34
N LEU A 614 56.79 110.53 38.34
CA LEU A 614 56.96 109.09 38.58
C LEU A 614 55.63 108.44 39.02
N ARG A 615 54.93 109.03 40.00
CA ARG A 615 53.61 108.54 40.44
C ARG A 615 52.55 108.57 39.35
N GLN A 616 52.50 109.63 38.53
CA GLN A 616 51.59 109.71 37.38
C GLN A 616 51.90 108.64 36.32
N LYS A 617 53.19 108.37 36.08
CA LYS A 617 53.61 107.26 35.20
C LYS A 617 53.22 105.90 35.78
N GLU A 618 53.45 105.66 37.07
CA GLU A 618 53.08 104.41 37.75
C GLU A 618 51.56 104.17 37.73
N GLN A 619 50.75 105.19 38.05
CA GLN A 619 49.29 105.11 37.93
C GLN A 619 48.83 104.81 36.50
N LEU A 620 49.41 105.49 35.50
CA LEU A 620 49.08 105.24 34.10
C LEU A 620 49.46 103.82 33.64
N GLN A 621 50.61 103.30 34.11
CA GLN A 621 51.02 101.91 33.85
C GLN A 621 50.16 100.89 34.59
N GLN A 622 49.70 101.18 35.81
CA GLN A 622 48.75 100.34 36.54
C GLN A 622 47.41 100.26 35.81
N CYS A 623 46.82 101.39 35.42
CA CYS A 623 45.58 101.41 34.64
C CYS A 623 45.71 100.63 33.32
N GLN A 624 46.85 100.78 32.61
CA GLN A 624 47.10 100.02 31.37
C GLN A 624 47.20 98.51 31.61
N ALA A 625 47.84 98.08 32.71
CA ALA A 625 47.92 96.67 33.09
C ALA A 625 46.58 96.10 33.57
N GLU A 626 45.75 96.90 34.25
CA GLU A 626 44.39 96.51 34.67
C GLU A 626 43.44 96.40 33.48
N GLU A 627 43.54 97.30 32.49
CA GLU A 627 42.86 97.19 31.19
C GLU A 627 43.28 95.94 30.42
N GLU A 628 44.59 95.67 30.30
CA GLU A 628 45.13 94.50 29.60
C GLU A 628 44.67 93.20 30.30
N ALA A 629 44.82 93.10 31.62
CA ALA A 629 44.30 91.99 32.41
C ALA A 629 42.77 91.88 32.34
N GLY A 630 42.05 93.00 32.16
CA GLY A 630 40.60 93.04 31.92
C GLY A 630 40.20 92.55 30.53
N LEU A 631 40.99 92.81 29.49
CA LEU A 631 40.81 92.25 28.16
C LEU A 631 41.13 90.75 28.16
N LEU A 632 42.30 90.34 28.69
CA LEU A 632 42.74 88.95 28.73
C LEU A 632 41.78 88.04 29.53
N ARG A 633 41.19 88.54 30.62
CA ARG A 633 40.13 87.82 31.36
C ARG A 633 38.86 87.61 30.52
N ARG A 634 38.37 88.66 29.84
CA ARG A 634 37.20 88.57 28.95
C ARG A 634 37.46 87.65 27.75
N GLN A 635 38.64 87.75 27.14
CA GLN A 635 39.06 86.89 26.04
C GLN A 635 39.15 85.41 26.46
N ARG A 636 39.71 85.12 27.64
CA ARG A 636 39.70 83.76 28.22
C ARG A 636 38.27 83.22 28.37
N GLN A 637 37.41 83.96 29.06
CA GLN A 637 36.02 83.56 29.30
C GLN A 637 35.25 83.34 27.97
N TYR A 638 35.45 84.22 26.99
CA TYR A 638 34.86 84.08 25.65
C TYR A 638 35.37 82.83 24.92
N PHE A 639 36.68 82.59 24.92
CA PHE A 639 37.28 81.40 24.28
C PHE A 639 36.75 80.10 24.90
N GLU A 640 36.73 80.02 26.23
CA GLU A 640 36.31 78.83 26.96
C GLU A 640 34.79 78.56 26.77
N LEU A 641 33.95 79.61 26.79
CA LEU A 641 32.52 79.53 26.46
C LEU A 641 32.27 79.11 25.00
N GLN A 642 32.93 79.76 24.03
CA GLN A 642 32.78 79.44 22.61
C GLN A 642 33.21 78.00 22.31
N CYS A 643 34.31 77.53 22.91
CA CYS A 643 34.74 76.14 22.78
C CYS A 643 33.71 75.16 23.36
N ARG A 644 33.05 75.50 24.48
CA ARG A 644 31.97 74.68 25.06
C ARG A 644 30.70 74.67 24.20
N GLN A 645 30.25 75.82 23.69
CA GLN A 645 29.15 75.91 22.73
C GLN A 645 29.43 75.08 21.47
N TYR A 646 30.64 75.19 20.89
CA TYR A 646 31.04 74.43 19.70
C TYR A 646 31.06 72.92 19.97
N LYS A 647 31.62 72.48 21.10
CA LYS A 647 31.60 71.06 21.50
C LYS A 647 30.18 70.52 21.67
N ARG A 648 29.27 71.28 22.28
CA ARG A 648 27.85 70.92 22.40
C ARG A 648 27.18 70.77 21.03
N LYS A 649 27.48 71.68 20.08
CA LYS A 649 27.00 71.60 18.69
C LYS A 649 27.52 70.35 17.96
N MET A 650 28.79 69.99 18.15
CA MET A 650 29.37 68.77 17.56
C MET A 650 28.83 67.48 18.19
N LEU A 651 28.55 67.48 19.50
CA LEU A 651 27.87 66.37 20.18
C LEU A 651 26.48 66.11 19.58
N LEU A 652 25.67 67.16 19.40
CA LEU A 652 24.35 67.06 18.77
C LEU A 652 24.43 66.63 17.29
N ALA A 653 25.45 67.07 16.55
CA ALA A 653 25.69 66.62 15.18
C ALA A 653 26.02 65.11 15.13
N ARG A 654 26.88 64.61 16.04
CA ARG A 654 27.13 63.18 16.22
C ARG A 654 25.85 62.42 16.56
N HIS A 655 25.02 62.97 17.44
CA HIS A 655 23.74 62.34 17.83
C HIS A 655 22.77 62.20 16.65
N SER A 656 22.72 63.17 15.74
CA SER A 656 21.96 63.03 14.48
C SER A 656 22.51 61.92 13.60
N LEU A 657 23.84 61.87 13.41
CA LEU A 657 24.50 60.84 12.61
C LEU A 657 24.25 59.42 13.17
N ASP A 658 24.41 59.23 14.49
CA ASP A 658 24.11 57.97 15.18
C ASP A 658 22.66 57.52 14.92
N GLN A 659 21.70 58.46 14.89
CA GLN A 659 20.30 58.14 14.60
C GLN A 659 20.08 57.76 13.12
N ASP A 660 20.75 58.42 12.17
CA ASP A 660 20.61 58.13 10.75
C ASP A 660 21.27 56.80 10.36
N LEU A 661 22.44 56.47 10.91
CA LEU A 661 23.06 55.15 10.76
C LEU A 661 22.18 54.06 11.38
N LEU A 662 21.60 54.29 12.56
CA LEU A 662 20.65 53.35 13.17
C LEU A 662 19.37 53.19 12.34
N ARG A 663 18.87 54.24 11.68
CA ARG A 663 17.74 54.16 10.74
C ARG A 663 18.09 53.29 9.53
N GLU A 664 19.29 53.43 8.96
CA GLU A 664 19.76 52.59 7.84
C GLU A 664 19.86 51.11 8.27
N ASP A 665 20.50 50.82 9.41
CA ASP A 665 20.60 49.46 9.98
C ASP A 665 19.23 48.82 10.26
N LEU A 666 18.32 49.54 10.91
CA LEU A 666 16.99 49.03 11.27
C LEU A 666 16.08 48.80 10.05
N ASN A 667 16.22 49.63 9.00
CA ASN A 667 15.49 49.45 7.76
C ASN A 667 16.05 48.28 6.94
N LYS A 668 17.38 48.10 6.89
CA LYS A 668 18.00 46.95 6.24
C LYS A 668 17.60 45.63 6.91
N LYS A 669 17.56 45.57 8.24
CA LYS A 669 17.10 44.38 8.98
C LYS A 669 15.62 44.05 8.75
N GLN A 670 14.76 45.07 8.56
CA GLN A 670 13.38 44.85 8.11
C GLN A 670 13.37 44.15 6.75
N THR A 671 14.03 44.71 5.73
CA THR A 671 14.05 44.11 4.39
C THR A 671 14.64 42.70 4.34
N GLN A 672 15.63 42.39 5.18
CA GLN A 672 16.18 41.03 5.27
C GLN A 672 15.18 40.03 5.87
N LYS A 673 14.42 40.41 6.92
CA LYS A 673 13.38 39.54 7.49
C LYS A 673 12.17 39.40 6.59
N ASP A 674 11.72 40.48 5.94
CA ASP A 674 10.63 40.42 4.96
C ASP A 674 10.93 39.41 3.84
N LEU A 675 12.19 39.37 3.36
CA LEU A 675 12.66 38.41 2.37
C LEU A 675 12.75 36.97 2.91
N GLU A 676 13.24 36.74 4.13
CA GLU A 676 13.25 35.40 4.74
C GLU A 676 11.83 34.85 4.93
N CYS A 677 10.88 35.69 5.36
CA CYS A 677 9.48 35.31 5.51
C CYS A 677 8.83 34.98 4.15
N ALA A 678 9.04 35.81 3.12
CA ALA A 678 8.55 35.55 1.76
C ALA A 678 9.13 34.26 1.16
N LEU A 679 10.41 33.98 1.42
CA LEU A 679 11.07 32.73 1.01
C LEU A 679 10.42 31.52 1.68
N LEU A 680 10.24 31.52 3.00
CA LEU A 680 9.64 30.40 3.73
C LEU A 680 8.21 30.09 3.24
N LEU A 681 7.41 31.11 2.90
CA LEU A 681 6.08 30.93 2.30
C LEU A 681 6.16 30.29 0.91
N ARG A 682 7.05 30.76 0.03
CA ARG A 682 7.31 30.14 -1.29
C ARG A 682 7.79 28.69 -1.17
N GLN A 683 8.64 28.38 -0.20
CA GLN A 683 9.12 27.02 0.07
C GLN A 683 8.00 26.11 0.61
N HIS A 684 7.10 26.63 1.46
CA HIS A 684 5.89 25.92 1.87
C HIS A 684 5.00 25.58 0.66
N GLU A 685 4.81 26.53 -0.26
CA GLU A 685 3.96 26.34 -1.46
C GLU A 685 4.56 25.33 -2.45
N ALA A 686 5.86 25.39 -2.70
CA ALA A 686 6.57 24.37 -3.48
C ALA A 686 6.45 22.96 -2.85
N THR A 687 6.54 22.87 -1.52
CA THR A 687 6.35 21.61 -0.77
C THR A 687 4.93 21.09 -0.91
N ARG A 688 3.91 21.96 -0.77
CA ARG A 688 2.49 21.62 -0.95
C ARG A 688 2.23 21.07 -2.37
N GLU A 689 2.78 21.70 -3.40
CA GLU A 689 2.62 21.22 -4.76
C GLU A 689 3.26 19.85 -4.98
N LEU A 690 4.46 19.62 -4.43
CA LEU A 690 5.10 18.31 -4.48
C LEU A 690 4.23 17.24 -3.80
N GLU A 691 3.80 17.47 -2.56
CA GLU A 691 2.95 16.54 -1.81
C GLU A 691 1.65 16.21 -2.56
N LEU A 692 1.01 17.21 -3.19
CA LEU A 692 -0.20 17.01 -3.99
C LEU A 692 0.09 16.18 -5.27
N ARG A 693 1.17 16.50 -6.00
CA ARG A 693 1.58 15.74 -7.21
C ARG A 693 1.95 14.29 -6.86
N GLN A 694 2.58 14.07 -5.71
CA GLN A 694 2.93 12.75 -5.20
C GLN A 694 1.69 11.93 -4.82
N LEU A 695 0.74 12.52 -4.09
CA LEU A 695 -0.55 11.87 -3.79
C LEU A 695 -1.30 11.49 -5.08
N GLN A 696 -1.40 12.42 -6.03
CA GLN A 696 -2.01 12.16 -7.34
C GLN A 696 -1.28 11.10 -8.16
N ALA A 697 0.02 10.88 -7.97
CA ALA A 697 0.74 9.77 -8.62
C ALA A 697 0.33 8.42 -8.02
N VAL A 698 0.36 8.29 -6.68
CA VAL A 698 -0.06 7.06 -5.99
C VAL A 698 -1.51 6.70 -6.31
N GLN A 699 -2.42 7.68 -6.26
CA GLN A 699 -3.85 7.47 -6.53
C GLN A 699 -4.14 7.04 -7.97
N ARG A 700 -3.42 7.61 -8.96
CA ARG A 700 -3.52 7.17 -10.37
C ARG A 700 -3.02 5.73 -10.54
N THR A 701 -1.83 5.41 -10.03
CA THR A 701 -1.28 4.05 -10.13
C THR A 701 -2.16 3.03 -9.41
N ARG A 702 -2.65 3.32 -8.19
CA ARG A 702 -3.63 2.45 -7.51
C ARG A 702 -4.87 2.20 -8.39
N ALA A 703 -5.47 3.24 -8.98
CA ALA A 703 -6.64 3.09 -9.85
C ALA A 703 -6.37 2.29 -11.15
N GLU A 704 -5.22 2.49 -11.79
CA GLU A 704 -4.80 1.72 -12.97
C GLU A 704 -4.62 0.23 -12.66
N LEU A 705 -3.99 -0.08 -11.53
CA LEU A 705 -3.77 -1.45 -11.05
C LEU A 705 -5.10 -2.13 -10.65
N THR A 706 -6.01 -1.41 -9.99
CA THR A 706 -7.38 -1.89 -9.74
C THR A 706 -8.12 -2.20 -11.04
N ARG A 707 -8.01 -1.34 -12.07
CA ARG A 707 -8.61 -1.59 -13.39
C ARG A 707 -8.06 -2.85 -14.06
N LEU A 708 -6.74 -3.04 -14.04
CA LEU A 708 -6.09 -4.22 -14.63
C LEU A 708 -6.43 -5.52 -13.88
N GLN A 709 -6.55 -5.45 -12.54
CA GLN A 709 -7.09 -6.55 -11.74
C GLN A 709 -8.51 -6.90 -12.16
N HIS A 710 -9.42 -5.93 -12.20
CA HIS A 710 -10.83 -6.15 -12.54
C HIS A 710 -11.00 -6.78 -13.94
N GLN A 711 -10.20 -6.34 -14.91
CA GLN A 711 -10.16 -6.92 -16.26
C GLN A 711 -9.68 -8.38 -16.26
N THR A 712 -8.69 -8.71 -15.41
CA THR A 712 -8.16 -10.08 -15.26
C THR A 712 -9.18 -11.02 -14.60
N GLU A 713 -9.86 -10.55 -13.55
CA GLU A 713 -10.92 -11.29 -12.85
C GLU A 713 -12.09 -11.61 -13.79
N LEU A 714 -12.55 -10.61 -14.57
CA LEU A 714 -13.61 -10.78 -15.55
C LEU A 714 -13.22 -11.80 -16.64
N GLY A 715 -11.98 -11.74 -17.15
CA GLY A 715 -11.46 -12.72 -18.09
C GLY A 715 -11.48 -14.15 -17.53
N ASN A 716 -11.02 -14.33 -16.28
CA ASN A 716 -11.04 -15.62 -15.61
C ASN A 716 -12.47 -16.17 -15.41
N GLN A 717 -13.44 -15.34 -15.01
CA GLN A 717 -14.84 -15.74 -14.85
C GLN A 717 -15.47 -16.12 -16.20
N LEU A 718 -15.22 -15.36 -17.28
CA LEU A 718 -15.72 -15.69 -18.61
C LEU A 718 -15.15 -17.02 -19.13
N GLU A 719 -13.87 -17.31 -18.86
CA GLU A 719 -13.26 -18.59 -19.20
C GLU A 719 -13.83 -19.75 -18.35
N TYR A 720 -14.03 -19.55 -17.04
CA TYR A 720 -14.69 -20.51 -16.17
C TYR A 720 -16.11 -20.83 -16.65
N ASN A 721 -16.93 -19.81 -16.96
CA ASN A 721 -18.28 -19.97 -17.50
C ASN A 721 -18.25 -20.84 -18.78
N LYS A 722 -17.31 -20.55 -19.71
CA LYS A 722 -17.12 -21.32 -20.95
C LYS A 722 -16.76 -22.79 -20.69
N ARG A 723 -15.87 -23.08 -19.73
CA ARG A 723 -15.50 -24.46 -19.34
C ARG A 723 -16.70 -25.20 -18.75
N ARG A 724 -17.46 -24.58 -17.85
CA ARG A 724 -18.66 -25.16 -17.21
C ARG A 724 -19.75 -25.51 -18.23
N GLU A 725 -20.00 -24.65 -19.23
CA GLU A 725 -20.91 -25.01 -20.32
C GLU A 725 -20.39 -26.17 -21.19
N GLN A 726 -19.07 -26.25 -21.44
CA GLN A 726 -18.48 -27.34 -22.21
C GLN A 726 -18.58 -28.68 -21.47
N GLU A 727 -18.33 -28.70 -20.17
CA GLU A 727 -18.54 -29.87 -19.29
C GLU A 727 -19.98 -30.38 -19.37
N LEU A 728 -20.96 -29.47 -19.30
CA LEU A 728 -22.38 -29.83 -19.38
C LEU A 728 -22.74 -30.39 -20.77
N ARG A 729 -22.30 -29.74 -21.86
CA ARG A 729 -22.48 -30.25 -23.24
C ARG A 729 -21.86 -31.64 -23.43
N GLN A 730 -20.70 -31.91 -22.83
CA GLN A 730 -20.07 -33.23 -22.88
C GLN A 730 -20.84 -34.29 -22.08
N LYS A 731 -21.37 -33.94 -20.89
CA LYS A 731 -22.27 -34.80 -20.10
C LYS A 731 -23.53 -35.15 -20.89
N HIS A 732 -24.17 -34.15 -21.52
CA HIS A 732 -25.36 -34.33 -22.36
C HIS A 732 -25.08 -35.25 -23.56
N ALA A 733 -23.98 -35.00 -24.29
CA ALA A 733 -23.53 -35.87 -25.38
C ALA A 733 -23.15 -37.29 -24.91
N ALA A 734 -22.70 -37.48 -23.66
CA ALA A 734 -22.47 -38.79 -23.07
C ALA A 734 -23.79 -39.52 -22.74
N GLN A 735 -24.78 -38.84 -22.20
CA GLN A 735 -26.13 -39.39 -21.95
C GLN A 735 -26.79 -39.84 -23.25
N VAL A 736 -26.80 -39.00 -24.30
CA VAL A 736 -27.35 -39.36 -25.63
C VAL A 736 -26.66 -40.60 -26.21
N ARG A 737 -25.33 -40.72 -26.08
CA ARG A 737 -24.58 -41.93 -26.51
C ARG A 737 -24.88 -43.18 -25.67
N GLN A 738 -25.37 -43.05 -24.45
CA GLN A 738 -25.78 -44.19 -23.61
C GLN A 738 -27.26 -44.55 -23.76
N GLN A 739 -28.12 -43.59 -24.11
CA GLN A 739 -29.59 -43.75 -24.21
C GLN A 739 -30.00 -44.99 -25.05
N PRO A 740 -29.45 -45.26 -26.26
CA PRO A 740 -29.82 -46.46 -27.04
C PRO A 740 -29.52 -47.79 -26.33
N LYS A 741 -28.52 -47.86 -25.45
CA LYS A 741 -28.20 -49.07 -24.68
C LYS A 741 -29.24 -49.31 -23.57
N SER A 742 -29.65 -48.23 -22.89
CA SER A 742 -30.73 -48.28 -21.88
C SER A 742 -32.07 -48.66 -22.51
N LEU A 743 -32.41 -48.03 -23.65
CA LEU A 743 -33.66 -48.30 -24.37
C LEU A 743 -33.73 -49.75 -24.86
N LYS A 744 -32.67 -50.29 -25.48
CA LYS A 744 -32.63 -51.71 -25.90
C LYS A 744 -32.80 -52.70 -24.75
N SER A 745 -32.32 -52.37 -23.54
CA SER A 745 -32.55 -53.21 -22.36
C SER A 745 -34.02 -53.26 -21.94
N LYS A 746 -34.72 -52.12 -21.97
CA LYS A 746 -36.17 -52.04 -21.70
C LYS A 746 -37.00 -52.70 -22.81
N GLU A 747 -36.64 -52.46 -24.06
CA GLU A 747 -37.24 -53.09 -25.25
C GLU A 747 -37.16 -54.62 -25.16
N LEU A 748 -36.02 -55.18 -24.75
CA LEU A 748 -35.84 -56.61 -24.54
C LEU A 748 -36.71 -57.15 -23.38
N GLN A 749 -36.90 -56.37 -22.31
CA GLN A 749 -37.79 -56.73 -21.20
C GLN A 749 -39.26 -56.75 -21.63
N ILE A 750 -39.71 -55.77 -22.41
CA ILE A 750 -41.05 -55.72 -23.01
C ILE A 750 -41.24 -56.90 -23.98
N LYS A 751 -40.25 -57.20 -24.83
CA LYS A 751 -40.26 -58.38 -25.73
C LYS A 751 -40.29 -59.70 -24.97
N LYS A 752 -39.69 -59.80 -23.78
CA LYS A 752 -39.83 -60.97 -22.90
C LYS A 752 -41.27 -61.11 -22.38
N GLN A 753 -41.89 -60.02 -21.92
CA GLN A 753 -43.29 -59.99 -21.48
C GLN A 753 -44.27 -60.35 -22.61
N PHE A 754 -44.00 -59.92 -23.85
CA PHE A 754 -44.74 -60.33 -25.04
C PHE A 754 -44.68 -61.85 -25.25
N GLN A 755 -43.48 -62.44 -25.21
CA GLN A 755 -43.30 -63.89 -25.36
C GLN A 755 -43.99 -64.68 -24.24
N GLU A 756 -43.96 -64.18 -22.99
CA GLU A 756 -44.67 -64.75 -21.84
C GLU A 756 -46.19 -64.77 -22.09
N THR A 757 -46.73 -63.62 -22.51
CA THR A 757 -48.17 -63.42 -22.78
C THR A 757 -48.64 -64.28 -23.96
N CYS A 758 -47.85 -64.36 -25.03
CA CYS A 758 -48.11 -65.23 -26.18
C CYS A 758 -48.08 -66.74 -25.82
N LYS A 759 -47.19 -67.16 -24.90
CA LYS A 759 -47.21 -68.55 -24.36
C LYS A 759 -48.48 -68.81 -23.56
N ILE A 760 -48.94 -67.86 -22.75
CA ILE A 760 -50.18 -67.95 -21.96
C ILE A 760 -51.41 -68.02 -22.88
N GLN A 761 -51.55 -67.09 -23.82
CA GLN A 761 -52.58 -67.10 -24.88
C GLN A 761 -52.60 -68.44 -25.63
N THR A 762 -51.43 -68.98 -25.99
CA THR A 762 -51.32 -70.26 -26.69
C THR A 762 -51.73 -71.46 -25.83
N ARG A 763 -51.46 -71.44 -24.52
CA ARG A 763 -51.94 -72.48 -23.57
C ARG A 763 -53.46 -72.38 -23.39
N GLN A 764 -54.00 -71.18 -23.16
CA GLN A 764 -55.44 -70.94 -23.06
C GLN A 764 -56.18 -71.36 -24.33
N TYR A 765 -55.64 -71.04 -25.51
CA TYR A 765 -56.19 -71.47 -26.79
C TYR A 765 -56.20 -73.01 -26.94
N LYS A 766 -55.13 -73.71 -26.54
CA LYS A 766 -55.10 -75.18 -26.55
C LYS A 766 -56.18 -75.79 -25.64
N ALA A 767 -56.37 -75.24 -24.43
CA ALA A 767 -57.39 -75.70 -23.50
C ALA A 767 -58.82 -75.43 -24.01
N LEU A 768 -59.09 -74.19 -24.46
CA LEU A 768 -60.38 -73.81 -25.06
C LEU A 768 -60.72 -74.65 -26.29
N ARG A 769 -59.74 -74.91 -27.16
CA ARG A 769 -59.89 -75.79 -28.33
C ARG A 769 -60.21 -77.23 -27.92
N ALA A 770 -59.60 -77.77 -26.86
CA ALA A 770 -59.89 -79.12 -26.39
C ALA A 770 -61.35 -79.22 -25.90
N HIS A 771 -61.73 -78.35 -24.96
CA HIS A 771 -63.10 -78.28 -24.42
C HIS A 771 -64.16 -78.11 -25.53
N LEU A 772 -63.93 -77.23 -26.50
CA LEU A 772 -64.88 -77.01 -27.59
C LEU A 772 -64.96 -78.18 -28.58
N LEU A 773 -63.90 -78.97 -28.76
CA LEU A 773 -63.96 -80.20 -29.57
C LEU A 773 -64.71 -81.33 -28.85
N GLU A 774 -64.60 -81.38 -27.53
CA GLU A 774 -65.26 -82.35 -26.66
C GLU A 774 -66.78 -82.10 -26.55
N THR A 775 -67.21 -80.83 -26.51
CA THR A 775 -68.63 -80.45 -26.43
C THR A 775 -69.35 -80.33 -27.79
N THR A 776 -68.65 -80.36 -28.93
CA THR A 776 -69.24 -80.10 -30.27
C THR A 776 -69.33 -81.38 -31.12
N PRO A 777 -70.41 -81.61 -31.89
CA PRO A 777 -70.51 -82.74 -32.82
C PRO A 777 -69.42 -82.75 -33.91
N LYS A 778 -68.87 -83.93 -34.21
CA LYS A 778 -67.75 -84.13 -35.16
C LYS A 778 -67.95 -83.49 -36.54
N ALA A 779 -69.19 -83.45 -37.05
CA ALA A 779 -69.52 -82.82 -38.34
C ALA A 779 -69.17 -81.32 -38.39
N GLN A 780 -69.17 -80.62 -37.26
CA GLN A 780 -68.88 -79.18 -37.16
C GLN A 780 -67.42 -78.87 -36.78
N HIS A 781 -66.60 -79.89 -36.44
CA HIS A 781 -65.21 -79.68 -36.00
C HIS A 781 -64.37 -78.92 -37.04
N LYS A 782 -64.56 -79.17 -38.34
CA LYS A 782 -63.77 -78.53 -39.42
C LYS A 782 -64.01 -77.01 -39.51
N SER A 783 -65.25 -76.55 -39.36
CA SER A 783 -65.57 -75.11 -39.38
C SER A 783 -65.20 -74.43 -38.06
N LEU A 784 -65.46 -75.09 -36.93
CA LEU A 784 -65.10 -74.58 -35.60
C LEU A 784 -63.57 -74.44 -35.44
N LEU A 785 -62.77 -75.39 -35.93
CA LEU A 785 -61.30 -75.30 -35.94
C LEU A 785 -60.77 -74.17 -36.83
N LYS A 786 -61.40 -73.93 -37.99
CA LYS A 786 -61.04 -72.79 -38.86
C LYS A 786 -61.28 -71.47 -38.12
N ARG A 787 -62.49 -71.29 -37.57
CA ARG A 787 -62.91 -70.07 -36.85
C ARG A 787 -62.03 -69.82 -35.62
N LEU A 788 -61.72 -70.85 -34.85
CA LEU A 788 -60.79 -70.79 -33.71
C LEU A 788 -59.38 -70.35 -34.13
N LYS A 789 -58.84 -70.87 -35.24
CA LYS A 789 -57.51 -70.49 -35.75
C LYS A 789 -57.49 -69.04 -36.24
N GLU A 790 -58.53 -68.60 -36.93
CA GLU A 790 -58.70 -67.21 -37.37
C GLU A 790 -58.78 -66.26 -36.18
N GLU A 791 -59.55 -66.60 -35.14
CA GLU A 791 -59.66 -65.81 -33.91
C GLU A 791 -58.37 -65.80 -33.08
N GLN A 792 -57.65 -66.93 -33.01
CA GLN A 792 -56.31 -66.98 -32.40
C GLN A 792 -55.34 -66.04 -33.13
N THR A 793 -55.36 -66.05 -34.46
CA THR A 793 -54.49 -65.21 -35.29
C THR A 793 -54.82 -63.73 -35.10
N ARG A 794 -56.11 -63.37 -35.07
CA ARG A 794 -56.57 -62.01 -34.79
C ARG A 794 -56.17 -61.53 -33.39
N LYS A 795 -56.30 -62.37 -32.35
CA LYS A 795 -55.92 -62.01 -30.98
C LYS A 795 -54.41 -61.82 -30.83
N LEU A 796 -53.59 -62.64 -31.50
CA LEU A 796 -52.14 -62.48 -31.53
C LEU A 796 -51.71 -61.23 -32.32
N ALA A 797 -52.41 -60.87 -33.40
CA ALA A 797 -52.15 -59.65 -34.16
C ALA A 797 -52.43 -58.38 -33.35
N ILE A 798 -53.59 -58.30 -32.69
CA ILE A 798 -53.94 -57.18 -31.79
C ILE A 798 -52.92 -57.08 -30.64
N LEU A 799 -52.47 -58.23 -30.11
CA LEU A 799 -51.45 -58.24 -29.06
C LEU A 799 -50.10 -57.71 -29.57
N ALA A 800 -49.69 -58.05 -30.79
CA ALA A 800 -48.46 -57.52 -31.39
C ALA A 800 -48.54 -56.01 -31.60
N GLU A 801 -49.64 -55.52 -32.17
CA GLU A 801 -49.91 -54.10 -32.40
C GLU A 801 -49.86 -53.28 -31.11
N GLN A 802 -50.49 -53.76 -30.02
CA GLN A 802 -50.42 -53.13 -28.70
C GLN A 802 -49.00 -53.08 -28.12
N TYR A 803 -48.17 -54.10 -28.38
CA TYR A 803 -46.79 -54.15 -27.89
C TYR A 803 -45.85 -53.25 -28.71
N ASP A 804 -46.00 -53.19 -30.03
CA ASP A 804 -45.23 -52.27 -30.88
C ASP A 804 -45.61 -50.80 -30.60
N GLN A 805 -46.88 -50.53 -30.32
CA GLN A 805 -47.37 -49.23 -29.87
C GLN A 805 -46.78 -48.85 -28.50
N SER A 806 -46.79 -49.77 -27.52
CA SER A 806 -46.19 -49.56 -26.20
C SER A 806 -44.67 -49.34 -26.25
N ILE A 807 -43.94 -50.05 -27.13
CA ILE A 807 -42.51 -49.80 -27.38
C ILE A 807 -42.32 -48.40 -27.96
N SER A 808 -43.13 -48.01 -28.95
CA SER A 808 -43.03 -46.70 -29.61
C SER A 808 -43.30 -45.53 -28.65
N GLU A 809 -44.33 -45.63 -27.82
CA GLU A 809 -44.65 -44.65 -26.76
C GLU A 809 -43.55 -44.58 -25.70
N MET A 810 -42.97 -45.71 -25.31
CA MET A 810 -41.85 -45.77 -24.35
C MET A 810 -40.59 -45.08 -24.90
N LEU A 811 -40.27 -45.32 -26.18
CA LEU A 811 -39.15 -44.69 -26.87
C LEU A 811 -39.32 -43.17 -26.98
N SER A 812 -40.46 -42.69 -27.51
CA SER A 812 -40.70 -41.25 -27.67
C SER A 812 -40.78 -40.52 -26.32
N SER A 813 -41.48 -41.10 -25.34
CA SER A 813 -41.58 -40.53 -23.99
C SER A 813 -40.26 -40.54 -23.23
N GLN A 814 -39.28 -41.39 -23.58
CA GLN A 814 -37.94 -41.39 -22.97
C GLN A 814 -36.90 -40.60 -23.80
N ALA A 815 -37.22 -40.24 -25.04
CA ALA A 815 -36.51 -39.20 -25.79
C ALA A 815 -36.84 -37.82 -25.23
N LEU A 816 -38.12 -37.43 -25.26
CA LEU A 816 -38.61 -36.11 -24.79
C LEU A 816 -38.12 -35.76 -23.38
N ARG A 817 -38.26 -36.69 -22.41
CA ARG A 817 -37.77 -36.47 -21.03
C ARG A 817 -36.25 -36.32 -20.91
N LEU A 818 -35.46 -36.84 -21.85
CA LEU A 818 -34.02 -36.56 -21.87
C LEU A 818 -33.78 -35.12 -22.34
N ASP A 819 -34.42 -34.71 -23.44
CA ASP A 819 -34.26 -33.38 -24.01
C ASP A 819 -34.75 -32.29 -23.04
N GLU A 820 -35.93 -32.47 -22.42
CA GLU A 820 -36.49 -31.61 -21.37
C GLU A 820 -35.54 -31.45 -20.17
N THR A 821 -34.93 -32.54 -19.70
CA THR A 821 -34.01 -32.49 -18.54
C THR A 821 -32.64 -31.91 -18.91
N GLN A 822 -32.17 -32.11 -20.14
CA GLN A 822 -30.94 -31.47 -20.62
C GLN A 822 -31.13 -29.96 -20.80
N GLU A 823 -32.27 -29.51 -21.33
CA GLU A 823 -32.57 -28.08 -21.42
C GLU A 823 -32.73 -27.46 -20.03
N ALA A 824 -33.45 -28.10 -19.10
CA ALA A 824 -33.58 -27.60 -17.74
C ALA A 824 -32.22 -27.49 -17.01
N GLU A 825 -31.33 -28.47 -17.16
CA GLU A 825 -29.95 -28.39 -16.64
C GLU A 825 -29.15 -27.23 -17.27
N PHE A 826 -29.31 -26.99 -18.58
CA PHE A 826 -28.61 -25.91 -19.29
C PHE A 826 -29.13 -24.52 -18.88
N GLN A 827 -30.45 -24.35 -18.77
CA GLN A 827 -31.06 -23.11 -18.29
C GLN A 827 -30.63 -22.81 -16.83
N ALA A 828 -30.66 -23.81 -15.95
CA ALA A 828 -30.23 -23.66 -14.56
C ALA A 828 -28.74 -23.29 -14.43
N LEU A 829 -27.85 -23.96 -15.17
CA LEU A 829 -26.43 -23.61 -15.20
C LEU A 829 -26.22 -22.17 -15.70
N ARG A 830 -26.92 -21.77 -16.77
CA ARG A 830 -26.80 -20.43 -17.33
C ARG A 830 -27.25 -19.34 -16.34
N GLN A 831 -28.31 -19.60 -15.56
CA GLN A 831 -28.73 -18.69 -14.48
C GLN A 831 -27.68 -18.61 -13.36
N GLN A 832 -27.10 -19.73 -12.93
CA GLN A 832 -26.03 -19.74 -11.92
C GLN A 832 -24.80 -18.92 -12.40
N LEU A 833 -24.31 -19.17 -13.62
CA LEU A 833 -23.13 -18.51 -14.16
C LEU A 833 -23.35 -17.00 -14.40
N GLN A 834 -24.60 -16.58 -14.61
CA GLN A 834 -24.99 -15.17 -14.67
C GLN A 834 -24.97 -14.53 -13.27
N GLN A 835 -25.52 -15.19 -12.25
CA GLN A 835 -25.48 -14.72 -10.86
C GLN A 835 -24.04 -14.60 -10.33
N GLU A 836 -23.15 -15.56 -10.64
CA GLU A 836 -21.73 -15.47 -10.31
C GLU A 836 -21.04 -14.24 -10.95
N LEU A 837 -21.42 -13.89 -12.18
CA LEU A 837 -20.89 -12.73 -12.90
C LEU A 837 -21.43 -11.40 -12.35
N GLU A 838 -22.72 -11.33 -12.02
CA GLU A 838 -23.33 -10.16 -11.37
C GLU A 838 -22.71 -9.89 -10.00
N LEU A 839 -22.42 -10.94 -9.23
CA LEU A 839 -21.72 -10.86 -7.96
C LEU A 839 -20.29 -10.30 -8.11
N LEU A 840 -19.56 -10.73 -9.15
CA LEU A 840 -18.24 -10.19 -9.47
C LEU A 840 -18.30 -8.69 -9.84
N ASN A 841 -19.27 -8.30 -10.67
CA ASN A 841 -19.48 -6.90 -11.02
C ASN A 841 -19.81 -6.03 -9.78
N ALA A 842 -20.62 -6.56 -8.85
CA ALA A 842 -20.91 -5.90 -7.58
C ALA A 842 -19.67 -5.76 -6.69
N TYR A 843 -18.79 -6.76 -6.65
CA TYR A 843 -17.50 -6.69 -5.94
C TYR A 843 -16.60 -5.59 -6.48
N GLN A 844 -16.40 -5.57 -7.80
CA GLN A 844 -15.53 -4.59 -8.47
C GLN A 844 -16.04 -3.16 -8.29
N SER A 845 -17.37 -2.96 -8.31
CA SER A 845 -18.00 -1.69 -7.94
C SER A 845 -17.73 -1.31 -6.48
N LYS A 846 -17.84 -2.26 -5.53
CA LYS A 846 -17.58 -2.04 -4.10
C LYS A 846 -16.10 -1.72 -3.81
N ILE A 847 -15.15 -2.36 -4.49
CA ILE A 847 -13.72 -1.99 -4.43
C ILE A 847 -13.56 -0.55 -4.89
N LYS A 848 -14.05 -0.22 -6.10
CA LYS A 848 -13.92 1.11 -6.69
C LYS A 848 -14.41 2.21 -5.74
N ILE A 849 -15.62 2.06 -5.20
CA ILE A 849 -16.22 3.03 -4.26
C ILE A 849 -15.38 3.15 -2.97
N ARG A 850 -14.82 2.05 -2.46
CA ARG A 850 -13.92 2.06 -1.28
C ARG A 850 -12.62 2.80 -1.57
N THR A 851 -12.01 2.59 -2.75
CA THR A 851 -10.80 3.26 -3.21
C THR A 851 -11.03 4.75 -3.44
N GLU A 852 -12.14 5.14 -4.08
CA GLU A 852 -12.54 6.54 -4.25
C GLU A 852 -12.77 7.21 -2.88
N SER A 853 -13.48 6.55 -1.97
CA SER A 853 -13.67 7.01 -0.58
C SER A 853 -12.37 7.04 0.26
N GLN A 854 -11.33 6.33 -0.15
CA GLN A 854 -9.98 6.44 0.43
C GLN A 854 -9.25 7.64 -0.16
N HIS A 855 -9.28 7.82 -1.48
CA HIS A 855 -8.64 8.95 -2.15
C HIS A 855 -9.14 10.30 -1.62
N GLU A 856 -10.46 10.43 -1.37
CA GLU A 856 -11.02 11.64 -0.73
C GLU A 856 -10.52 11.88 0.70
N ARG A 857 -10.27 10.82 1.49
CA ARG A 857 -9.79 10.95 2.87
C ARG A 857 -8.32 11.35 2.90
N GLU A 858 -7.48 10.67 2.10
CA GLU A 858 -6.07 11.01 1.92
C GLU A 858 -5.90 12.47 1.47
N LEU A 859 -6.77 12.95 0.56
CA LEU A 859 -6.78 14.35 0.12
C LEU A 859 -7.15 15.31 1.27
N ARG A 860 -8.24 15.05 1.99
CA ARG A 860 -8.67 15.88 3.14
C ARG A 860 -7.62 15.92 4.25
N GLU A 861 -6.97 14.80 4.54
CA GLU A 861 -5.88 14.70 5.53
C GLU A 861 -4.63 15.47 5.09
N LEU A 862 -4.28 15.45 3.80
CA LEU A 862 -3.21 16.28 3.26
C LEU A 862 -3.57 17.77 3.31
N GLU A 863 -4.79 18.14 2.91
CA GLU A 863 -5.29 19.53 2.97
C GLU A 863 -5.25 20.08 4.40
N GLN A 864 -5.72 19.31 5.39
CA GLN A 864 -5.65 19.67 6.81
C GLN A 864 -4.21 19.83 7.30
N ARG A 865 -3.30 18.92 6.91
CA ARG A 865 -1.88 18.97 7.29
C ARG A 865 -1.16 20.18 6.69
N VAL A 866 -1.43 20.48 5.42
CA VAL A 866 -0.91 21.66 4.72
C VAL A 866 -1.47 22.94 5.34
N ALA A 867 -2.77 23.01 5.62
CA ALA A 867 -3.41 24.16 6.26
C ALA A 867 -2.84 24.43 7.67
N LEU A 868 -2.67 23.39 8.49
CA LEU A 868 -2.05 23.51 9.81
C LEU A 868 -0.58 23.95 9.72
N ARG A 869 0.20 23.36 8.80
CA ARG A 869 1.58 23.78 8.52
C ARG A 869 1.65 25.24 8.06
N ARG A 870 0.64 25.72 7.34
CA ARG A 870 0.57 27.11 6.88
C ARG A 870 0.24 28.07 8.02
N ALA A 871 -0.80 27.78 8.80
CA ALA A 871 -1.19 28.60 9.96
C ALA A 871 -0.06 28.73 10.99
N LEU A 872 0.66 27.64 11.29
CA LEU A 872 1.83 27.67 12.18
C LEU A 872 3.01 28.48 11.62
N LEU A 873 3.21 28.46 10.29
CA LEU A 873 4.22 29.28 9.63
C LEU A 873 3.84 30.75 9.62
N GLU A 874 2.58 31.08 9.34
CA GLU A 874 2.05 32.44 9.33
C GLU A 874 2.08 33.05 10.75
N GLN A 875 1.65 32.31 11.77
CA GLN A 875 1.83 32.71 13.19
C GLN A 875 3.30 32.98 13.53
N ARG A 876 4.22 32.09 13.15
CA ARG A 876 5.65 32.28 13.41
C ARG A 876 6.22 33.52 12.71
N VAL A 877 5.76 33.81 11.49
CA VAL A 877 6.13 35.03 10.75
C VAL A 877 5.61 36.27 11.49
N GLU A 878 4.38 36.26 11.99
CA GLU A 878 3.84 37.35 12.81
C GLU A 878 4.63 37.56 14.11
N GLU A 879 4.99 36.48 14.81
CA GLU A 879 5.80 36.52 16.03
C GLU A 879 7.22 37.07 15.77
N GLU A 880 7.91 36.61 14.72
CA GLU A 880 9.24 37.11 14.36
C GLU A 880 9.22 38.57 13.88
N LEU A 881 8.16 39.01 13.19
CA LEU A 881 7.97 40.41 12.81
C LEU A 881 7.64 41.30 14.02
N LEU A 882 6.85 40.82 14.98
CA LEU A 882 6.55 41.53 16.23
C LEU A 882 7.81 41.67 17.11
N ALA A 883 8.63 40.62 17.20
CA ALA A 883 9.94 40.64 17.85
C ALA A 883 10.91 41.64 17.19
N LEU A 884 10.84 41.77 15.85
CA LEU A 884 11.62 42.77 15.13
C LEU A 884 11.14 44.21 15.41
N GLN A 885 9.82 44.45 15.47
CA GLN A 885 9.27 45.77 15.79
C GLN A 885 9.57 46.20 17.23
N THR A 886 9.43 45.30 18.21
CA THR A 886 9.79 45.58 19.62
C THR A 886 11.28 45.86 19.75
N GLY A 887 12.16 45.01 19.19
CA GLY A 887 13.60 45.24 19.16
C GLY A 887 14.02 46.52 18.41
N ARG A 888 13.27 46.92 17.37
CA ARG A 888 13.45 48.22 16.68
C ARG A 888 13.14 49.38 17.62
N SER A 889 12.02 49.33 18.34
CA SER A 889 11.62 50.35 19.32
C SER A 889 12.60 50.47 20.49
N GLU A 890 13.10 49.34 21.01
CA GLU A 890 14.07 49.30 22.10
C GLU A 890 15.44 49.86 21.70
N ARG A 891 15.94 49.54 20.51
CA ARG A 891 17.19 50.11 19.97
C ARG A 891 17.11 51.62 19.84
N ILE A 892 15.97 52.15 19.35
CA ILE A 892 15.73 53.60 19.27
C ILE A 892 15.66 54.23 20.67
N ARG A 893 14.94 53.61 21.62
CA ARG A 893 14.84 54.09 23.01
C ARG A 893 16.21 54.13 23.68
N SER A 894 16.97 53.04 23.61
CA SER A 894 18.32 52.94 24.18
C SER A 894 19.30 53.95 23.59
N LEU A 895 19.23 54.22 22.28
CA LEU A 895 20.01 55.29 21.67
C LEU A 895 19.63 56.66 22.24
N LEU A 896 18.33 56.99 22.30
CA LEU A 896 17.86 58.29 22.81
C LEU A 896 18.18 58.48 24.30
N GLU A 897 18.06 57.43 25.12
CA GLU A 897 18.49 57.46 26.52
C GLU A 897 20.00 57.68 26.67
N ARG A 898 20.83 57.02 25.84
CA ARG A 898 22.28 57.26 25.81
C ARG A 898 22.58 58.71 25.43
N GLN A 899 21.92 59.23 24.40
CA GLN A 899 22.09 60.60 23.93
C GLN A 899 21.66 61.62 25.00
N ALA A 900 20.55 61.39 25.70
CA ALA A 900 20.11 62.20 26.84
C ALA A 900 21.16 62.22 27.97
N ARG A 901 21.63 61.05 28.42
CA ARG A 901 22.68 60.92 29.45
C ARG A 901 24.00 61.60 29.04
N GLU A 902 24.37 61.52 27.76
CA GLU A 902 25.54 62.22 27.22
C GLU A 902 25.38 63.75 27.25
N ILE A 903 24.18 64.28 26.96
CA ILE A 903 23.86 65.72 27.06
C ILE A 903 23.84 66.18 28.52
N GLU A 904 23.17 65.46 29.40
CA GLU A 904 23.10 65.74 30.85
C GLU A 904 24.51 65.78 31.48
N ALA A 905 25.35 64.79 31.15
CA ALA A 905 26.73 64.74 31.63
C ALA A 905 27.57 65.92 31.08
N PHE A 906 27.42 66.28 29.80
CA PHE A 906 28.12 67.41 29.20
C PHE A 906 27.70 68.76 29.80
N ASP A 907 26.40 68.96 30.01
CA ASP A 907 25.88 70.19 30.60
C ASP A 907 26.23 70.28 32.09
N ALA A 908 26.22 69.17 32.84
CA ALA A 908 26.68 69.12 34.24
C ALA A 908 28.21 69.28 34.39
N GLU A 909 29.02 68.85 33.42
CA GLU A 909 30.44 69.22 33.35
C GLU A 909 30.61 70.72 33.08
N SER A 910 29.83 71.27 32.14
CA SER A 910 29.91 72.67 31.74
C SER A 910 29.44 73.63 32.85
N MET A 911 28.43 73.26 33.64
CA MET A 911 28.01 73.99 34.84
C MET A 911 29.09 73.98 35.93
N ARG A 912 29.81 72.86 36.13
CA ARG A 912 30.95 72.80 37.06
C ARG A 912 32.13 73.68 36.63
N LEU A 913 32.21 74.04 35.35
CA LEU A 913 33.18 75.00 34.80
C LEU A 913 32.66 76.45 34.78
N GLY A 914 31.50 76.72 35.39
CA GLY A 914 30.94 78.07 35.54
C GLY A 914 30.05 78.55 34.39
N PHE A 915 29.74 77.70 33.39
CA PHE A 915 28.86 78.08 32.27
C PHE A 915 27.40 77.75 32.57
N SER A 916 26.51 78.73 32.42
CA SER A 916 25.07 78.50 32.61
C SER A 916 24.47 77.72 31.42
N SER A 917 23.45 76.90 31.71
CA SER A 917 22.74 76.12 30.68
C SER A 917 22.20 76.99 29.52
N MET A 918 21.70 78.19 29.82
CA MET A 918 21.22 79.13 28.79
C MET A 918 22.35 79.62 27.87
N ALA A 919 23.52 79.93 28.43
CA ALA A 919 24.69 80.33 27.65
C ALA A 919 25.21 79.18 26.76
N LEU A 920 25.06 77.92 27.19
CA LEU A 920 25.41 76.74 26.39
C LEU A 920 24.40 76.44 25.27
N GLY A 921 23.14 76.85 25.45
CA GLY A 921 22.10 76.81 24.43
C GLY A 921 22.22 77.89 23.35
N GLY A 922 23.17 78.84 23.48
CA GLY A 922 23.32 79.97 22.56
C GLY A 922 22.31 81.11 22.79
N ILE A 923 21.58 81.10 23.91
CA ILE A 923 20.68 82.18 24.31
C ILE A 923 21.49 83.20 25.13
N PRO A 924 21.60 84.48 24.71
CA PRO A 924 22.34 85.48 25.46
C PRO A 924 21.75 85.74 26.84
N ALA A 925 22.58 85.76 27.89
CA ALA A 925 22.18 86.13 29.24
C ALA A 925 21.95 87.66 29.40
N GLU A 926 22.34 88.46 28.41
CA GLU A 926 22.34 89.93 28.43
C GLU A 926 20.95 90.56 28.18
N ALA A 927 19.90 89.75 28.01
CA ALA A 927 18.54 90.24 27.77
C ALA A 927 17.84 90.84 29.01
N ALA A 928 18.49 90.89 30.18
CA ALA A 928 17.88 91.25 31.46
C ALA A 928 18.58 92.38 32.25
N ALA A 929 19.80 92.79 31.90
CA ALA A 929 20.53 93.82 32.64
C ALA A 929 21.53 94.59 31.78
N GLN A 930 21.46 95.93 31.86
CA GLN A 930 22.38 96.94 31.27
C GLN A 930 22.43 96.97 29.73
N GLY A 931 21.86 98.03 29.14
CA GLY A 931 21.82 98.23 27.70
C GLY A 931 23.14 98.76 27.12
N TYR A 932 23.79 97.95 26.30
CA TYR A 932 24.76 98.38 25.29
C TYR A 932 24.23 98.02 23.89
N PRO A 933 24.57 98.77 22.82
CA PRO A 933 24.14 98.45 21.47
C PRO A 933 24.82 97.17 20.96
N ALA A 934 24.05 96.31 20.28
CA ALA A 934 24.56 95.03 19.79
C ALA A 934 25.64 95.21 18.71
N PRO A 935 26.68 94.35 18.68
CA PRO A 935 27.59 94.27 17.54
C PRO A 935 26.85 93.79 16.28
N PRO A 936 27.32 94.14 15.07
CA PRO A 936 26.71 93.70 13.83
C PRO A 936 26.81 92.16 13.69
N PRO A 937 25.85 91.52 12.99
CA PRO A 937 25.85 90.07 12.82
C PRO A 937 27.10 89.61 12.06
N ALA A 938 27.76 88.57 12.58
CA ALA A 938 28.81 87.87 11.84
C ALA A 938 28.24 87.29 10.54
N PRO A 939 29.00 87.27 9.43
CA PRO A 939 28.50 86.80 8.14
C PRO A 939 28.05 85.34 8.21
N ALA A 940 26.98 85.03 7.48
CA ALA A 940 26.48 83.66 7.38
C ALA A 940 27.54 82.77 6.72
N TRP A 941 28.14 81.87 7.51
CA TRP A 941 29.06 80.86 7.00
C TRP A 941 28.29 79.88 6.11
N PRO A 942 28.86 79.46 4.96
CA PRO A 942 28.09 78.83 3.91
C PRO A 942 27.55 77.45 4.33
N SER A 943 26.23 77.30 4.23
CA SER A 943 25.56 76.00 4.24
C SER A 943 26.06 75.15 3.07
N ARG A 944 27.11 74.36 3.31
CA ARG A 944 27.66 73.46 2.30
C ARG A 944 26.59 72.40 1.98
N PRO A 945 26.06 72.33 0.74
CA PRO A 945 24.95 71.43 0.45
C PRO A 945 25.42 69.98 0.55
N VAL A 946 24.66 69.16 1.30
CA VAL A 946 24.72 67.71 1.15
C VAL A 946 24.21 67.39 -0.26
N PRO A 947 24.96 66.64 -1.09
CA PRO A 947 24.56 66.39 -2.47
C PRO A 947 23.30 65.52 -2.50
N ARG A 948 22.18 66.11 -2.94
CA ARG A 948 21.06 65.34 -3.51
C ARG A 948 21.51 64.75 -4.83
N SER A 949 22.07 63.55 -4.80
CA SER A 949 22.14 62.70 -6.00
C SER A 949 20.72 62.37 -6.42
N GLY A 950 20.23 63.04 -7.46
CA GLY A 950 18.89 62.79 -8.00
C GLY A 950 18.86 61.50 -8.80
N ALA A 951 18.14 60.50 -8.30
CA ALA A 951 17.58 59.44 -9.14
C ALA A 951 16.12 59.81 -9.45
N HIS A 952 15.89 60.41 -10.62
CA HIS A 952 14.53 60.55 -11.14
C HIS A 952 14.05 59.17 -11.63
N TRP A 953 13.07 58.60 -10.94
CA TRP A 953 12.14 57.65 -11.56
C TRP A 953 10.74 58.26 -11.56
N SER A 954 10.29 58.63 -12.75
CA SER A 954 8.99 59.23 -13.00
C SER A 954 7.91 58.15 -13.07
N HIS A 955 7.06 58.08 -12.06
CA HIS A 955 5.78 57.38 -12.19
C HIS A 955 4.78 58.29 -12.94
N GLY A 956 4.21 57.76 -14.01
CA GLY A 956 3.08 58.39 -14.72
C GLY A 956 1.78 58.32 -13.91
N PRO A 957 0.76 59.13 -14.26
CA PRO A 957 -0.50 59.16 -13.54
C PRO A 957 -1.35 57.90 -13.81
N PRO A 958 -2.04 57.35 -12.79
CA PRO A 958 -3.08 56.35 -13.00
C PRO A 958 -4.39 56.99 -13.52
N PRO A 959 -5.25 56.23 -14.23
CA PRO A 959 -6.56 56.70 -14.67
C PRO A 959 -7.55 56.86 -13.49
N PRO A 960 -8.61 57.68 -13.63
CA PRO A 960 -9.48 58.07 -12.50
C PRO A 960 -10.56 57.04 -12.15
N GLY A 961 -10.75 56.79 -10.85
CA GLY A 961 -11.87 56.01 -10.30
C GLY A 961 -11.80 55.89 -8.77
N MET A 962 -12.74 56.51 -8.06
CA MET A 962 -12.92 56.45 -6.58
C MET A 962 -13.74 55.20 -6.16
N PRO A 963 -13.82 54.81 -4.85
CA PRO A 963 -13.37 55.49 -3.62
C PRO A 963 -12.46 54.64 -2.68
N PRO A 964 -11.91 55.23 -1.59
CA PRO A 964 -11.08 54.51 -0.61
C PRO A 964 -11.87 53.90 0.57
N PRO A 965 -11.38 52.83 1.22
CA PRO A 965 -11.88 52.36 2.50
C PRO A 965 -11.36 53.23 3.66
N ALA A 966 -12.24 53.62 4.57
CA ALA A 966 -11.88 54.39 5.77
C ALA A 966 -11.68 53.49 7.00
N TRP A 967 -10.67 53.79 7.81
CA TRP A 967 -10.50 53.15 9.12
C TRP A 967 -11.49 53.73 10.14
N ARG A 968 -12.30 52.88 10.77
CA ARG A 968 -13.03 53.19 12.02
C ARG A 968 -12.96 52.02 12.99
N GLN A 969 -12.99 52.34 14.28
CA GLN A 969 -12.94 51.41 15.40
C GLN A 969 -14.30 50.69 15.64
N PRO A 970 -14.33 49.61 16.43
CA PRO A 970 -15.44 48.64 16.43
C PRO A 970 -16.69 49.10 17.21
N SER A 971 -17.80 48.41 16.97
CA SER A 971 -19.02 48.44 17.79
C SER A 971 -19.74 47.08 17.68
N LEU A 972 -20.58 46.75 18.66
CA LEU A 972 -21.09 45.41 18.93
C LEU A 972 -22.44 45.09 18.25
N LEU A 973 -22.81 43.79 18.31
CA LEU A 973 -24.16 43.18 18.25
C LEU A 973 -24.64 42.50 16.94
N ALA A 974 -24.73 41.15 17.05
CA ALA A 974 -25.75 40.23 16.52
C ALA A 974 -25.92 39.97 14.99
N PRO A 975 -26.27 38.73 14.56
CA PRO A 975 -26.36 38.33 13.14
C PRO A 975 -27.80 38.17 12.60
N PRO A 976 -27.97 38.25 11.25
CA PRO A 976 -28.92 37.35 10.58
C PRO A 976 -28.54 36.92 9.14
N GLY A 977 -28.83 35.65 8.80
CA GLY A 977 -29.32 35.23 7.46
C GLY A 977 -28.34 35.05 6.27
N PRO A 978 -28.41 33.95 5.50
CA PRO A 978 -27.67 33.78 4.24
C PRO A 978 -28.49 34.19 2.99
N PRO A 979 -27.86 34.76 1.95
CA PRO A 979 -28.47 34.96 0.62
C PRO A 979 -28.27 33.75 -0.30
N ASN A 980 -29.05 33.67 -1.38
CA ASN A 980 -29.09 32.52 -2.30
C ASN A 980 -28.59 32.88 -3.73
N TRP A 981 -28.36 31.85 -4.55
CA TRP A 981 -27.87 31.94 -5.93
C TRP A 981 -28.82 32.68 -6.89
N LEU A 982 -28.26 33.28 -7.95
CA LEU A 982 -28.97 33.63 -9.19
C LEU A 982 -28.10 33.28 -10.42
N GLY A 983 -28.76 32.86 -11.50
CA GLY A 983 -28.14 32.44 -12.77
C GLY A 983 -28.50 33.34 -13.97
N PRO A 984 -28.08 32.94 -15.20
CA PRO A 984 -28.22 33.74 -16.43
C PRO A 984 -29.64 33.71 -17.05
N PRO A 985 -29.94 34.61 -18.02
CA PRO A 985 -31.31 34.92 -18.46
C PRO A 985 -31.88 34.04 -19.60
N THR A 986 -33.14 34.32 -19.94
CA THR A 986 -34.09 33.45 -20.67
C THR A 986 -34.37 33.83 -22.14
N GLN A 987 -34.78 32.84 -22.95
CA GLN A 987 -35.85 32.85 -23.99
C GLN A 987 -35.93 31.44 -24.63
N SER A 988 -37.04 30.92 -25.18
CA SER A 988 -38.47 31.27 -25.16
C SER A 988 -39.30 30.04 -25.65
N GLY A 989 -40.61 29.94 -25.32
CA GLY A 989 -41.54 29.00 -25.98
C GLY A 989 -42.48 28.16 -25.10
N THR A 990 -43.76 28.56 -25.02
CA THR A 990 -44.97 27.81 -24.57
C THR A 990 -46.18 28.39 -25.34
N PRO A 991 -47.45 27.88 -25.33
CA PRO A 991 -48.15 26.89 -24.46
C PRO A 991 -48.63 25.65 -25.28
N ARG A 992 -49.61 24.79 -24.95
CA ARG A 992 -50.79 24.68 -24.03
C ARG A 992 -50.97 23.19 -23.63
N GLY A 993 -51.79 22.78 -22.65
CA GLY A 993 -52.62 23.50 -21.67
C GLY A 993 -53.68 22.59 -21.03
N GLY A 994 -54.16 22.91 -19.81
CA GLY A 994 -55.17 22.14 -19.04
C GLY A 994 -54.56 21.29 -17.91
N ALA A 995 -54.60 21.57 -16.60
CA ALA A 995 -55.35 22.47 -15.70
C ALA A 995 -56.58 21.86 -14.98
N LEU A 996 -56.57 21.87 -13.63
CA LEU A 996 -57.58 22.44 -12.70
C LEU A 996 -57.27 22.07 -11.22
N LEU A 997 -57.12 23.10 -10.35
CA LEU A 997 -57.59 23.27 -8.93
C LEU A 997 -57.44 22.13 -7.86
N LEU A 998 -57.29 22.37 -6.53
CA LEU A 998 -56.98 23.55 -5.68
C LEU A 998 -56.64 23.10 -4.21
N LEU A 999 -56.17 24.05 -3.38
CA LEU A 999 -56.33 24.14 -1.91
C LEU A 999 -55.58 23.18 -0.92
N ARG A 1000 -54.48 23.73 -0.39
CA ARG A 1000 -54.18 24.00 1.04
C ARG A 1000 -53.73 22.91 2.05
N ASN A 1001 -52.67 23.31 2.79
CA ASN A 1001 -52.27 23.01 4.17
C ASN A 1001 -51.63 21.65 4.55
N SER A 1002 -50.38 21.73 5.03
CA SER A 1002 -49.65 20.72 5.81
C SER A 1002 -50.03 20.75 7.31
N PRO A 1003 -49.53 19.80 8.12
CA PRO A 1003 -48.51 20.21 9.11
C PRO A 1003 -47.35 19.19 9.34
N GLN A 1004 -46.41 19.57 10.20
CA GLN A 1004 -45.20 18.81 10.59
C GLN A 1004 -45.45 17.86 11.79
N PRO A 1005 -44.59 16.85 12.02
CA PRO A 1005 -44.55 16.08 13.27
C PRO A 1005 -43.53 16.64 14.27
N LEU A 1006 -43.96 16.82 15.53
CA LEU A 1006 -43.08 17.04 16.69
C LEU A 1006 -43.30 15.92 17.73
N ARG A 1007 -42.23 15.32 18.25
CA ARG A 1007 -42.31 14.32 19.32
C ARG A 1007 -42.25 14.97 20.70
N ARG A 1008 -43.25 14.69 21.54
CA ARG A 1008 -43.17 14.75 23.02
C ARG A 1008 -44.06 13.67 23.63
N ALA A 1009 -43.83 13.33 24.90
CA ALA A 1009 -44.35 12.12 25.54
C ALA A 1009 -45.55 12.37 26.48
N ALA A 1010 -46.34 11.31 26.65
CA ALA A 1010 -47.34 11.04 27.71
C ALA A 1010 -47.33 9.50 27.91
N SER A 1011 -47.40 8.83 29.08
CA SER A 1011 -47.89 9.10 30.45
C SER A 1011 -49.25 8.44 30.79
N GLY A 1012 -49.19 7.18 31.28
CA GLY A 1012 -50.21 6.56 32.16
C GLY A 1012 -51.34 5.76 31.50
N GLY A 1013 -51.81 4.68 32.18
CA GLY A 1013 -53.10 4.02 31.84
C GLY A 1013 -53.27 2.49 32.04
N SER A 1014 -53.12 1.97 33.27
CA SER A 1014 -53.85 0.81 33.88
C SER A 1014 -54.39 -0.40 33.07
N GLY A 1015 -54.19 -1.63 33.59
CA GLY A 1015 -55.25 -2.68 33.63
C GLY A 1015 -54.88 -4.17 33.52
N SER A 1016 -54.89 -4.91 34.66
CA SER A 1016 -55.10 -6.39 34.83
C SER A 1016 -54.20 -7.41 34.09
N ASP A 1017 -54.10 -8.71 34.43
CA ASP A 1017 -54.09 -9.44 35.73
C ASP A 1017 -53.62 -10.91 35.48
N ASN A 1018 -52.61 -11.42 36.24
CA ASN A 1018 -52.56 -12.78 36.84
C ASN A 1018 -51.16 -13.28 37.29
N VAL A 1019 -51.05 -13.59 38.59
CA VAL A 1019 -50.46 -14.79 39.24
C VAL A 1019 -49.14 -15.42 38.70
N GLY A 1020 -48.09 -15.41 39.55
CA GLY A 1020 -46.93 -16.32 39.44
C GLY A 1020 -45.70 -15.95 40.31
N PRO A 1021 -45.45 -16.60 41.48
CA PRO A 1021 -44.35 -16.27 42.40
C PRO A 1021 -43.33 -17.44 42.63
N PRO A 1022 -42.30 -17.33 43.51
CA PRO A 1022 -41.25 -16.29 43.54
C PRO A 1022 -39.82 -16.85 43.83
N ALA A 1023 -38.75 -16.14 43.43
CA ALA A 1023 -37.41 -16.09 44.08
C ALA A 1023 -36.38 -15.28 43.24
N ALA A 1024 -35.26 -14.74 43.75
CA ALA A 1024 -34.95 -14.16 45.07
C ALA A 1024 -33.55 -13.48 45.02
N ALA A 1025 -33.47 -12.15 44.84
CA ALA A 1025 -32.21 -11.39 44.98
C ALA A 1025 -32.47 -9.90 45.24
N VAL A 1026 -31.68 -9.27 46.12
CA VAL A 1026 -31.70 -7.83 46.46
C VAL A 1026 -30.24 -7.36 46.72
N PRO A 1027 -29.89 -6.07 46.78
CA PRO A 1027 -29.38 -5.35 45.61
C PRO A 1027 -27.98 -4.73 45.77
N GLY A 1028 -27.39 -4.28 44.65
CA GLY A 1028 -26.29 -3.30 44.63
C GLY A 1028 -26.81 -1.84 44.48
N PRO A 1029 -26.20 -0.83 45.12
CA PRO A 1029 -26.80 0.51 45.26
C PRO A 1029 -26.45 1.53 44.15
N LEU A 1030 -27.12 2.68 44.22
CA LEU A 1030 -27.06 3.81 43.28
C LEU A 1030 -25.97 4.86 43.60
N SER A 1031 -25.37 5.37 42.52
CA SER A 1031 -25.07 6.79 42.20
C SER A 1031 -24.72 7.82 43.30
N ARG A 1032 -23.54 8.47 43.13
CA ARG A 1032 -23.31 9.94 42.97
C ARG A 1032 -21.79 10.17 42.75
N SER A 1033 -21.23 11.03 41.88
CA SER A 1033 -21.61 12.32 41.24
C SER A 1033 -21.03 13.57 41.94
N THR A 1034 -19.79 13.95 41.58
CA THR A 1034 -19.11 15.28 41.54
C THR A 1034 -17.62 15.00 41.20
N SER A 1035 -16.91 15.50 40.18
CA SER A 1035 -16.82 16.78 39.43
C SER A 1035 -15.72 17.73 39.94
N VAL A 1036 -14.85 18.19 39.03
CA VAL A 1036 -13.88 19.30 39.13
C VAL A 1036 -12.65 19.11 40.04
N ALA A 1037 -11.47 18.94 39.43
CA ALA A 1037 -10.29 19.81 39.63
C ALA A 1037 -9.18 19.46 38.61
N SER A 1038 -8.42 20.46 38.17
CA SER A 1038 -7.21 20.30 37.36
C SER A 1038 -5.95 20.39 38.22
N HIS A 1039 -4.87 19.67 37.88
CA HIS A 1039 -3.52 20.07 38.29
C HIS A 1039 -2.45 19.63 37.28
N ILE A 1040 -1.50 20.52 37.05
CA ILE A 1040 -0.27 20.32 36.26
C ILE A 1040 0.82 19.79 37.19
N LEU A 1041 1.72 18.94 36.71
CA LEU A 1041 3.10 18.88 37.21
C LEU A 1041 4.07 18.30 36.17
N ASN A 1042 5.29 18.84 36.13
CA ASN A 1042 6.41 18.35 35.32
C ASN A 1042 7.11 17.17 36.01
N GLY A 1043 7.81 16.34 35.24
CA GLY A 1043 8.77 15.36 35.75
C GLY A 1043 9.83 15.07 34.69
N SER A 1044 11.08 15.50 34.92
CA SER A 1044 12.17 15.44 33.92
C SER A 1044 13.50 15.00 34.53
N SER A 1045 14.02 13.87 34.06
CA SER A 1045 15.38 13.36 34.30
C SER A 1045 15.69 12.35 33.18
N HIS A 1046 16.56 12.69 32.23
CA HIS A 1046 18.01 12.45 32.30
C HIS A 1046 18.40 10.98 32.56
N PHE A 1047 19.01 10.36 31.55
CA PHE A 1047 20.17 9.49 31.73
C PHE A 1047 21.16 9.72 30.58
N TYR A 1048 22.45 9.66 30.91
CA TYR A 1048 23.56 9.50 29.97
C TYR A 1048 24.06 8.06 30.12
N SER A 1049 24.24 7.35 29.01
CA SER A 1049 25.32 6.39 28.78
C SER A 1049 25.25 5.87 27.35
#